data_AF-A0A3M7B103-F1
#
_entry.id   AF-A0A3M7B103-F1
#
_cell.length_a   1.000
_cell.length_b   1.000
_cell.length_c   1.000
_cell.angle_alpha   90.00
_cell.angle_beta   90.00
_cell.angle_gamma   90.00
#
_symmetry.space_group_name_H-M   'P 1'
#
loop_
_entity.id
_entity.type
_entity.pdbx_description
1 polymer ?
#
loop_
_entity_poly.entity_id
_entity_poly.type
_entity_poly.pdbx_seq_one_letter_code
_entity_poly.pdbx_strand_id
1 'polypeptide(L)'
;MADYKDKDTYQFVGEVNQINPTSLKAAIADGYIPVLTCMAESEDGQVLNVNADKAAAELARALVPLKIVYLSEKGGIHDKETGKLIEAINLDEEYDEYMKKPWVIHGTRSKIRDIKTLLDDLPRSSSVAIIHPEALERELFTHSGAGTLIRRGTKLQQASSLAEFEDVSKLKQTLVRDREGFDSAAVVDRYLESLNTRSFRAYFDENMEALAIVLPPTDSSKLAQLATLTMTRSAWLSNIADNVFQNLKRDFPKLAWTVKQDDENLTWFSEKADGSIARRGEVLFWYGIESPEEVRELMSEFVQHGRQMFGDINLESQLHRAAAAAERIRAGAANLMGNRPQQDKQQARGFSTSARPARPSVTSAITQKRGYATTTNPNPPLGIKNSDKDYPSKVALIGARGYTGQALIDLLNRHPNFDLCHVSSRELAGQKLKGYERKEITYENLSPDDVRKMAENKEIDCWVMALPNGVCKPFVDAIDESGHKEALIVDLSADYRFDSNWTYGLPELVQRGKIASANRISNPGCYATAAQLGIAPLIPHLAPQPAQPTVFGVSGYSGAGTKPSPKNDVQNLTNNLIPYSLTDHIHEREISSQLGQDVAFIPHVAVWFQGIHHTISLPLAEKMVSRDVRQLYQDRYHGEKLVAVRGESPLVKNIAGKHGVEIGGFAVHSGGKRAVVNVTIDNLLKGAATQCLQNMNLALGYAEYEGIPLE
;
A
#
# COMPACT_ATOMS: atom_id res chain seq x y z
N MET A 1 2.82 12.06 44.59
CA MET A 1 2.99 12.88 45.80
C MET A 1 2.44 14.27 45.52
N ALA A 2 1.99 14.96 46.56
CA ALA A 2 1.55 16.34 46.47
C ALA A 2 1.93 17.12 47.75
N ASP A 3 2.21 18.39 47.58
CA ASP A 3 2.38 19.33 48.69
C ASP A 3 1.06 20.05 48.97
N TYR A 4 0.91 20.61 50.17
CA TYR A 4 -0.22 21.50 50.47
C TYR A 4 -0.15 22.73 49.56
N LYS A 5 -1.24 23.00 48.83
CA LYS A 5 -1.32 24.18 47.96
C LYS A 5 -1.25 25.48 48.77
N ASP A 6 -2.07 25.56 49.81
CA ASP A 6 -2.01 26.53 50.90
C ASP A 6 -2.86 25.92 52.03
N LYS A 7 -2.17 25.52 53.11
CA LYS A 7 -2.78 24.78 54.21
C LYS A 7 -3.77 25.62 55.01
N ASP A 8 -3.52 26.92 55.13
CA ASP A 8 -4.35 27.83 55.91
C ASP A 8 -5.62 28.19 55.15
N THR A 9 -5.52 28.33 53.82
CA THR A 9 -6.65 28.71 52.96
C THR A 9 -7.51 27.51 52.54
N TYR A 10 -6.87 26.42 52.09
CA TYR A 10 -7.58 25.30 51.43
C TYR A 10 -7.54 24.00 52.23
N GLN A 11 -6.89 23.98 53.41
CA GLN A 11 -6.77 22.79 54.26
C GLN A 11 -6.18 21.59 53.50
N PHE A 12 -6.92 20.51 53.31
CA PHE A 12 -6.45 19.25 52.70
C PHE A 12 -6.50 19.26 51.16
N VAL A 13 -6.05 20.34 50.53
CA VAL A 13 -5.95 20.47 49.07
C VAL A 13 -4.49 20.53 48.66
N GLY A 14 -4.11 19.63 47.77
CA GLY A 14 -2.74 19.46 47.32
C GLY A 14 -2.46 20.03 45.93
N GLU A 15 -1.18 20.29 45.67
CA GLU A 15 -0.61 20.49 44.33
C GLU A 15 0.35 19.35 44.01
N VAL A 16 0.08 18.65 42.91
CA VAL A 16 0.85 17.46 42.51
C VAL A 16 2.25 17.89 42.09
N ASN A 17 3.27 17.32 42.74
CA ASN A 17 4.68 17.60 42.44
C ASN A 17 5.41 16.41 41.80
N GLN A 18 4.91 15.18 42.00
CA GLN A 18 5.53 13.96 41.49
C GLN A 18 4.52 12.86 41.21
N ILE A 19 4.65 12.20 40.06
CA ILE A 19 3.87 11.01 39.69
C ILE A 19 4.76 9.77 39.73
N ASN A 20 4.28 8.70 40.37
CA ASN A 20 4.92 7.37 40.30
C ASN A 20 4.14 6.48 39.32
N PRO A 21 4.64 6.23 38.10
CA PRO A 21 3.91 5.46 37.10
C PRO A 21 4.09 3.95 37.24
N THR A 22 4.85 3.45 38.22
CA THR A 22 5.28 2.04 38.29
C THR A 22 4.09 1.08 38.36
N SER A 23 3.18 1.30 39.31
CA SER A 23 1.98 0.46 39.47
C SER A 23 1.04 0.56 38.27
N LEU A 24 0.97 1.74 37.65
CA LEU A 24 0.16 1.96 36.46
C LEU A 24 0.68 1.15 35.26
N LYS A 25 1.99 1.23 35.02
CA LYS A 25 2.66 0.50 33.93
C LYS A 25 2.56 -1.00 34.12
N ALA A 26 2.66 -1.48 35.37
CA ALA A 26 2.46 -2.89 35.69
C ALA A 26 1.02 -3.35 35.37
N ALA A 27 0.00 -2.62 35.84
CA ALA A 27 -1.40 -2.94 35.54
C ALA A 27 -1.70 -2.97 34.03
N ILE A 28 -1.16 -2.01 33.27
CA ILE A 28 -1.30 -1.97 31.81
C ILE A 28 -0.60 -3.16 31.15
N ALA A 29 0.60 -3.53 31.61
CA ALA A 29 1.35 -4.67 31.09
C ALA A 29 0.61 -6.01 31.27
N ASP A 30 -0.16 -6.12 32.36
CA ASP A 30 -1.00 -7.27 32.67
C ASP A 30 -2.38 -7.24 31.99
N GLY A 31 -2.64 -6.23 31.16
CA GLY A 31 -3.88 -6.12 30.37
C GLY A 31 -5.07 -5.52 31.13
N TYR A 32 -4.85 -4.89 32.29
CA TYR A 32 -5.89 -4.20 33.04
C TYR A 32 -6.00 -2.72 32.64
N ILE A 33 -7.20 -2.16 32.75
CA ILE A 33 -7.44 -0.72 32.63
C ILE A 33 -7.34 -0.11 34.03
N PRO A 34 -6.29 0.70 34.32
CA PRO A 34 -6.16 1.33 35.62
C PRO A 34 -7.17 2.47 35.78
N VAL A 35 -7.97 2.42 36.85
CA VAL A 35 -8.90 3.50 37.23
C VAL A 35 -8.31 4.26 38.40
N LEU A 36 -8.02 5.55 38.20
CA LEU A 36 -7.35 6.41 39.18
C LEU A 36 -8.32 7.37 39.84
N THR A 37 -8.18 7.56 41.14
CA THR A 37 -8.86 8.62 41.90
C THR A 37 -8.00 9.89 41.91
N CYS A 38 -8.62 11.07 41.88
CA CYS A 38 -7.92 12.36 42.00
C CYS A 38 -7.56 12.67 43.46
N MET A 39 -6.78 11.78 44.07
CA MET A 39 -6.22 11.92 45.42
C MET A 39 -4.71 11.77 45.32
N ALA A 40 -3.98 12.54 46.12
CA ALA A 40 -2.54 12.43 46.25
C ALA A 40 -2.15 12.29 47.72
N GLU A 41 -0.97 11.77 47.98
CA GLU A 41 -0.41 11.67 49.32
C GLU A 41 0.77 12.63 49.46
N SER A 42 0.86 13.32 50.60
CA SER A 42 2.05 14.07 51.00
C SER A 42 3.16 13.14 51.51
N GLU A 43 4.35 13.68 51.75
CA GLU A 43 5.52 12.91 52.22
C GLU A 43 5.28 12.20 53.56
N ASP A 44 4.46 12.77 54.44
CA ASP A 44 4.03 12.18 55.72
C ASP A 44 2.83 11.23 55.59
N GLY A 45 2.34 10.96 54.37
CA GLY A 45 1.26 10.02 54.09
C GLY A 45 -0.16 10.58 54.28
N GLN A 46 -0.32 11.90 54.44
CA GLN A 46 -1.65 12.52 54.47
C GLN A 46 -2.27 12.57 53.07
N VAL A 47 -3.52 12.13 52.96
CA VAL A 47 -4.29 12.21 51.71
C VAL A 47 -4.77 13.64 51.48
N LEU A 48 -4.53 14.16 50.28
CA LEU A 48 -4.90 15.49 49.80
C LEU A 48 -5.79 15.38 48.57
N ASN A 49 -6.82 16.22 48.51
CA ASN A 49 -7.65 16.37 47.32
C ASN A 49 -6.89 17.16 46.25
N VAL A 50 -6.89 16.69 45.01
CA VAL A 50 -6.18 17.35 43.89
C VAL A 50 -7.14 17.63 42.74
N ASN A 51 -6.90 18.72 42.01
CA ASN A 51 -7.69 19.07 40.84
C ASN A 51 -7.50 18.02 39.73
N ALA A 52 -8.61 17.52 39.18
CA ALA A 52 -8.61 16.44 38.20
C ALA A 52 -7.89 16.80 36.89
N ASP A 53 -8.08 18.02 36.38
CA ASP A 53 -7.44 18.48 35.13
C ASP A 53 -5.92 18.59 35.33
N LYS A 54 -5.48 19.15 36.47
CA LYS A 54 -4.05 19.19 36.83
C LYS A 54 -3.45 17.79 37.01
N ALA A 55 -4.15 16.90 37.71
CA ALA A 55 -3.69 15.52 37.90
C ALA A 55 -3.59 14.77 36.57
N ALA A 56 -4.55 14.96 35.66
CA ALA A 56 -4.52 14.38 34.32
C ALA A 56 -3.36 14.94 33.47
N ALA A 57 -3.07 16.25 33.57
CA ALA A 57 -1.94 16.87 32.91
C ALA A 57 -0.61 16.29 33.42
N GLU A 58 -0.40 16.21 34.73
CA GLU A 58 0.83 15.63 35.30
C GLU A 58 0.99 14.14 34.98
N LEU A 59 -0.12 13.40 34.94
CA LEU A 59 -0.11 12.01 34.48
C LEU A 59 0.28 11.91 33.01
N ALA A 60 -0.26 12.79 32.16
CA ALA A 60 0.09 12.84 30.74
C ALA A 60 1.56 13.17 30.53
N ARG A 61 2.15 14.08 31.32
CA ARG A 61 3.60 14.36 31.30
C ARG A 61 4.42 13.12 31.65
N ALA A 62 3.99 12.35 32.65
CA ALA A 62 4.71 11.16 33.10
C ALA A 62 4.59 9.96 32.15
N LEU A 63 3.47 9.83 31.42
CA LEU A 63 3.19 8.70 30.53
C LEU A 63 3.46 8.98 29.06
N VAL A 64 3.47 10.25 28.67
CA VAL A 64 3.64 10.72 27.28
C VAL A 64 2.64 10.04 26.32
N PRO A 65 1.32 10.19 26.55
CA PRO A 65 0.30 9.54 25.74
C PRO A 65 0.15 10.21 24.38
N LEU A 66 -0.32 9.44 23.38
CA LEU A 66 -0.68 9.99 22.06
C LEU A 66 -1.95 10.85 22.11
N LYS A 67 -2.88 10.52 22.99
CA LYS A 67 -4.18 11.19 23.08
C LYS A 67 -4.58 11.39 24.53
N ILE A 68 -5.00 12.60 24.84
CA ILE A 68 -5.49 13.01 26.15
C ILE A 68 -6.93 13.43 25.96
N VAL A 69 -7.86 12.77 26.64
CA VAL A 69 -9.30 12.99 26.42
C VAL A 69 -9.91 13.60 27.67
N TYR A 70 -10.44 14.81 27.54
CA TYR A 70 -11.27 15.47 28.55
C TYR A 70 -12.74 15.25 28.22
N LEU A 71 -13.45 14.54 29.09
CA LEU A 71 -14.89 14.34 28.98
C LEU A 71 -15.64 15.53 29.57
N SER A 72 -16.62 16.05 28.83
CA SER A 72 -17.39 17.25 29.18
C SER A 72 -18.81 17.16 28.61
N GLU A 73 -19.81 17.52 29.41
CA GLU A 73 -21.23 17.58 28.96
C GLU A 73 -21.45 18.52 27.77
N LYS A 74 -20.60 19.54 27.59
CA LYS A 74 -20.72 20.45 26.45
C LYS A 74 -20.25 19.87 25.12
N GLY A 75 -19.53 18.75 25.13
CA GLY A 75 -19.06 18.13 23.90
C GLY A 75 -17.94 18.83 23.14
N GLY A 76 -17.36 19.91 23.67
CA GLY A 76 -16.27 20.66 23.02
C GLY A 76 -16.28 22.14 23.34
N ILE A 77 -15.47 22.89 22.61
CA ILE A 77 -15.39 24.35 22.62
C ILE A 77 -16.25 24.88 21.47
N HIS A 78 -17.19 25.76 21.79
CA HIS A 78 -18.05 26.41 20.81
C HIS A 78 -17.61 27.86 20.62
N ASP A 79 -17.57 28.30 19.38
CA ASP A 79 -17.43 29.71 19.05
C ASP A 79 -18.74 30.42 19.47
N LYS A 80 -18.64 31.40 20.36
CA LYS A 80 -19.82 32.09 20.90
C LYS A 80 -20.41 33.14 19.96
N GLU A 81 -19.68 33.56 18.93
CA GLU A 81 -20.18 34.48 17.92
C GLU A 81 -21.01 33.74 16.87
N THR A 82 -20.54 32.57 16.42
CA THR A 82 -21.22 31.78 15.39
C THR A 82 -22.11 30.66 15.95
N GLY A 83 -21.93 30.29 17.22
CA GLY A 83 -22.59 29.15 17.85
C GLY A 83 -22.08 27.79 17.39
N LYS A 84 -21.13 27.73 16.46
CA LYS A 84 -20.61 26.48 15.89
C LYS A 84 -19.56 25.84 16.78
N LEU A 85 -19.51 24.51 16.74
CA LEU A 85 -18.45 23.73 17.37
C LEU A 85 -17.12 24.04 16.66
N ILE A 86 -16.07 24.26 17.44
CA ILE A 86 -14.71 24.34 16.93
C ILE A 86 -14.18 22.91 16.87
N GLU A 87 -14.08 22.36 15.68
CA GLU A 87 -13.67 20.95 15.48
C GLU A 87 -12.18 20.75 15.80
N ALA A 88 -11.32 21.72 15.46
CA ALA A 88 -9.90 21.64 15.71
C ALA A 88 -9.27 23.01 16.03
N ILE A 89 -8.19 22.99 16.83
CA ILE A 89 -7.33 24.15 17.11
C ILE A 89 -5.87 23.75 16.90
N ASN A 90 -5.17 24.45 16.01
CA ASN A 90 -3.74 24.30 15.74
C ASN A 90 -2.95 25.37 16.49
N LEU A 91 -2.40 25.02 17.66
CA LEU A 91 -1.84 26.00 18.60
C LEU A 91 -0.66 26.80 18.04
N ASP A 92 0.21 26.20 17.23
CA ASP A 92 1.38 26.90 16.68
C ASP A 92 0.98 28.03 15.70
N GLU A 93 -0.22 27.96 15.11
CA GLU A 93 -0.72 28.93 14.12
C GLU A 93 -1.81 29.84 14.71
N GLU A 94 -2.76 29.27 15.46
CA GLU A 94 -4.02 29.93 15.79
C GLU A 94 -4.08 30.42 17.24
N TYR A 95 -3.17 29.99 18.13
CA TYR A 95 -3.26 30.26 19.56
C TYR A 95 -3.36 31.76 19.89
N ASP A 96 -2.49 32.57 19.31
CA ASP A 96 -2.45 34.02 19.58
C ASP A 96 -3.70 34.73 19.05
N GLU A 97 -4.28 34.25 17.95
CA GLU A 97 -5.52 34.78 17.40
C GLU A 97 -6.71 34.43 18.29
N TYR A 98 -6.84 33.16 18.68
CA TYR A 98 -7.90 32.72 19.60
C TYR A 98 -7.82 33.45 20.94
N MET A 99 -6.62 33.67 21.49
CA MET A 99 -6.43 34.37 22.76
C MET A 99 -6.82 35.86 22.71
N LYS A 100 -6.97 36.45 21.52
CA LYS A 100 -7.45 37.83 21.31
C LYS A 100 -8.97 37.90 21.11
N LYS A 101 -9.66 36.79 20.82
CA LYS A 101 -11.11 36.80 20.59
C LYS A 101 -11.86 37.23 21.87
N PRO A 102 -12.84 38.15 21.78
CA PRO A 102 -13.53 38.71 22.96
C PRO A 102 -14.26 37.68 23.81
N TRP A 103 -14.73 36.60 23.19
CA TRP A 103 -15.51 35.55 23.87
C TRP A 103 -14.65 34.48 24.57
N VAL A 104 -13.33 34.48 24.37
CA VAL A 104 -12.38 33.60 25.05
C VAL A 104 -12.06 34.18 26.45
N ILE A 105 -13.07 34.08 27.32
CA ILE A 105 -13.06 34.58 28.70
C ILE A 105 -12.43 33.57 29.67
N HIS A 106 -12.18 34.00 30.92
CA HIS A 106 -11.39 33.32 31.97
C HIS A 106 -11.34 31.78 31.89
N GLY A 107 -12.50 31.08 31.89
CA GLY A 107 -12.54 29.62 31.88
C GLY A 107 -11.99 28.97 30.60
N THR A 108 -12.48 29.38 29.43
CA THR A 108 -11.97 28.89 28.13
C THR A 108 -10.52 29.30 27.91
N ARG A 109 -10.16 30.52 28.34
CA ARG A 109 -8.79 31.04 28.24
C ARG A 109 -7.81 30.22 29.06
N SER A 110 -8.15 29.89 30.32
CA SER A 110 -7.31 29.02 31.16
C SER A 110 -7.16 27.65 30.51
N LYS A 111 -8.26 27.06 30.06
CA LYS A 111 -8.24 25.71 29.48
C LYS A 111 -7.36 25.60 28.24
N ILE A 112 -7.47 26.54 27.28
CA ILE A 112 -6.62 26.53 26.08
C ILE A 112 -5.15 26.79 26.45
N ARG A 113 -4.88 27.68 27.42
CA ARG A 113 -3.52 27.94 27.90
C ARG A 113 -2.91 26.71 28.56
N ASP A 114 -3.64 26.07 29.47
CA ASP A 114 -3.18 24.89 30.21
C ASP A 114 -2.93 23.72 29.25
N ILE A 115 -3.80 23.54 28.24
CA ILE A 115 -3.61 22.58 27.16
C ILE A 115 -2.39 22.92 26.30
N LYS A 116 -2.17 24.19 25.98
CA LYS A 116 -0.95 24.60 25.25
C LYS A 116 0.29 24.26 26.04
N THR A 117 0.35 24.66 27.32
CA THR A 117 1.49 24.36 28.18
C THR A 117 1.73 22.86 28.32
N LEU A 118 0.65 22.07 28.43
CA LEU A 118 0.77 20.60 28.44
C LEU A 118 1.35 20.06 27.12
N LEU A 119 0.82 20.51 25.99
CA LEU A 119 1.25 20.02 24.68
C LEU A 119 2.64 20.52 24.27
N ASP A 120 3.08 21.68 24.75
CA ASP A 120 4.45 22.21 24.54
C ASP A 120 5.51 21.24 25.09
N ASP A 121 5.21 20.58 26.21
CA ASP A 121 6.08 19.61 26.89
C ASP A 121 5.94 18.18 26.37
N LEU A 122 4.96 17.93 25.49
CA LEU A 122 4.70 16.63 24.88
C LEU A 122 5.18 16.59 23.42
N PRO A 123 5.43 15.39 22.86
CA PRO A 123 5.72 15.23 21.45
C PRO A 123 4.60 15.83 20.58
N ARG A 124 4.94 16.39 19.40
CA ARG A 124 3.97 16.97 18.44
C ARG A 124 2.88 15.98 17.98
N SER A 125 3.12 14.68 18.12
CA SER A 125 2.14 13.62 17.86
C SER A 125 1.03 13.53 18.91
N SER A 126 1.22 14.18 20.07
CA SER A 126 0.25 14.18 21.16
C SER A 126 -0.84 15.21 20.88
N SER A 127 -2.07 14.88 21.26
CA SER A 127 -3.23 15.74 21.09
C SER A 127 -4.16 15.69 22.30
N VAL A 128 -4.93 16.76 22.48
CA VAL A 128 -5.98 16.84 23.49
C VAL A 128 -7.33 16.87 22.79
N ALA A 129 -8.26 16.02 23.19
CA ALA A 129 -9.64 16.04 22.71
C ALA A 129 -10.59 16.43 23.85
N ILE A 130 -11.51 17.36 23.59
CA ILE A 130 -12.59 17.72 24.52
C ILE A 130 -13.91 17.27 23.90
N ILE A 131 -14.55 16.27 24.50
CA ILE A 131 -15.70 15.58 23.89
C ILE A 131 -16.81 15.27 24.89
N HIS A 132 -17.97 14.89 24.36
CA HIS A 132 -19.07 14.36 25.16
C HIS A 132 -18.83 12.88 25.47
N PRO A 133 -19.20 12.35 26.66
CA PRO A 133 -19.03 10.93 26.98
C PRO A 133 -19.63 9.96 25.94
N GLU A 134 -20.81 10.26 25.40
CA GLU A 134 -21.46 9.44 24.36
C GLU A 134 -20.67 9.42 23.04
N ALA A 135 -19.82 10.42 22.84
CA ALA A 135 -19.02 10.59 21.64
C ALA A 135 -17.61 10.00 21.81
N LEU A 136 -17.30 9.35 22.93
CA LEU A 136 -15.99 8.76 23.23
C LEU A 136 -15.61 7.69 22.21
N GLU A 137 -16.53 6.81 21.84
CA GLU A 137 -16.27 5.80 20.81
C GLU A 137 -15.96 6.46 19.47
N ARG A 138 -16.74 7.47 19.08
CA ARG A 138 -16.50 8.22 17.85
C ARG A 138 -15.14 8.94 17.87
N GLU A 139 -14.76 9.55 18.99
CA GLU A 139 -13.47 10.23 19.13
C GLU A 139 -12.29 9.25 19.13
N LEU A 140 -12.46 8.05 19.70
CA LEU A 140 -11.41 7.04 19.74
C LEU A 140 -11.23 6.34 18.39
N PHE A 141 -12.29 6.23 17.57
CA PHE A 141 -12.31 5.38 16.38
C PHE A 141 -12.59 6.08 15.04
N THR A 142 -12.83 7.41 15.00
CA THR A 142 -13.12 8.15 13.74
C THR A 142 -12.25 9.39 13.53
N HIS A 143 -12.01 9.75 12.27
CA HIS A 143 -11.21 10.92 11.87
C HIS A 143 -11.96 12.26 11.98
N SER A 144 -13.28 12.21 11.89
CA SER A 144 -14.16 13.39 11.95
C SER A 144 -14.12 14.10 13.32
N GLY A 145 -13.53 13.44 14.33
CA GLY A 145 -13.60 13.88 15.71
C GLY A 145 -15.05 13.88 16.23
N ALA A 146 -15.20 14.05 17.53
CA ALA A 146 -16.52 14.10 18.15
C ALA A 146 -16.73 15.32 19.04
N GLY A 147 -15.75 16.22 19.05
CA GLY A 147 -15.72 17.46 19.80
C GLY A 147 -14.58 18.35 19.31
N THR A 148 -13.86 19.00 20.22
CA THR A 148 -12.74 19.87 19.86
C THR A 148 -11.41 19.17 20.04
N LEU A 149 -10.67 19.01 18.94
CA LEU A 149 -9.31 18.49 18.92
C LEU A 149 -8.28 19.63 18.97
N ILE A 150 -7.47 19.67 20.02
CA ILE A 150 -6.42 20.67 20.20
C ILE A 150 -5.06 19.98 20.08
N ARG A 151 -4.19 20.55 19.25
CA ARG A 151 -2.85 20.02 18.96
C ARG A 151 -1.88 21.16 18.70
N ARG A 152 -0.59 20.89 18.77
CA ARG A 152 0.41 21.88 18.35
C ARG A 152 0.29 22.23 16.87
N GLY A 153 0.04 21.23 16.03
CA GLY A 153 0.00 21.41 14.58
C GLY A 153 1.39 21.71 14.01
N THR A 154 1.43 22.15 12.76
CA THR A 154 2.66 22.59 12.08
C THR A 154 2.35 23.94 11.44
N LYS A 155 3.20 24.94 11.69
CA LYS A 155 3.04 26.25 11.09
C LYS A 155 3.31 26.15 9.59
N LEU A 156 2.34 26.54 8.78
CA LEU A 156 2.51 26.63 7.34
C LEU A 156 3.16 27.97 6.98
N GLN A 157 4.16 27.91 6.11
CA GLN A 157 4.72 29.06 5.42
C GLN A 157 3.92 29.32 4.16
N GLN A 158 3.87 30.59 3.76
CA GLN A 158 3.25 31.01 2.52
C GLN A 158 4.30 31.69 1.64
N ALA A 159 4.27 31.39 0.34
CA ALA A 159 5.10 32.08 -0.64
C ALA A 159 4.27 32.50 -1.86
N SER A 160 4.53 33.72 -2.35
CA SER A 160 3.92 34.26 -3.57
C SER A 160 4.90 34.41 -4.75
N SER A 161 6.19 34.16 -4.51
CA SER A 161 7.25 34.18 -5.51
C SER A 161 8.29 33.08 -5.23
N LEU A 162 9.05 32.67 -6.25
CA LEU A 162 10.09 31.64 -6.07
C LEU A 162 11.25 32.11 -5.17
N ALA A 163 11.45 33.42 -5.04
CA ALA A 163 12.50 34.01 -4.19
C ALA A 163 12.17 33.93 -2.68
N GLU A 164 10.91 33.71 -2.32
CA GLU A 164 10.47 33.54 -0.93
C GLU A 164 10.73 32.13 -0.39
N PHE A 165 11.11 31.17 -1.25
CA PHE A 165 11.53 29.84 -0.81
C PHE A 165 13.00 29.87 -0.38
N GLU A 166 13.29 29.40 0.84
CA GLU A 166 14.66 29.30 1.35
C GLU A 166 15.56 28.40 0.49
N ASP A 167 14.99 27.34 -0.09
CA ASP A 167 15.70 26.38 -0.95
C ASP A 167 14.84 25.94 -2.14
N VAL A 168 15.10 26.55 -3.30
CA VAL A 168 14.45 26.21 -4.58
C VAL A 168 14.81 24.78 -5.04
N SER A 169 15.98 24.26 -4.67
CA SER A 169 16.36 22.88 -4.98
C SER A 169 15.49 21.88 -4.22
N LYS A 170 15.19 22.16 -2.94
CA LYS A 170 14.27 21.37 -2.13
C LYS A 170 12.83 21.45 -2.65
N LEU A 171 12.40 22.60 -3.16
CA LEU A 171 11.12 22.75 -3.88
C LEU A 171 11.06 21.85 -5.11
N LYS A 172 12.10 21.87 -5.96
CA LYS A 172 12.19 21.01 -7.14
C LYS A 172 12.15 19.54 -6.77
N GLN A 173 12.94 19.11 -5.77
CA GLN A 173 12.92 17.73 -5.28
C GLN A 173 11.54 17.31 -4.79
N THR A 174 10.84 18.20 -4.06
CA THR A 174 9.49 17.95 -3.55
C THR A 174 8.51 17.75 -4.71
N LEU A 175 8.58 18.57 -5.75
CA LEU A 175 7.76 18.44 -6.95
C LEU A 175 8.11 17.21 -7.81
N VAL A 176 9.26 16.56 -7.61
CA VAL A 176 9.60 15.30 -8.31
C VAL A 176 9.23 14.06 -7.50
N ARG A 177 9.19 14.18 -6.17
CA ARG A 177 9.15 13.09 -5.18
C ARG A 177 8.15 11.96 -5.47
N ASP A 178 6.99 12.29 -6.02
CA ASP A 178 5.88 11.34 -6.21
C ASP A 178 5.47 11.18 -7.70
N ARG A 179 6.39 11.48 -8.63
CA ARG A 179 6.12 11.50 -10.09
C ARG A 179 7.09 10.63 -10.88
N GLU A 180 6.61 9.47 -11.33
CA GLU A 180 7.36 8.57 -12.22
C GLU A 180 7.16 8.93 -13.71
N GLY A 181 8.26 9.08 -14.44
CA GLY A 181 8.26 9.34 -15.88
C GLY A 181 9.66 9.66 -16.40
N PHE A 182 9.94 9.32 -17.66
CA PHE A 182 11.15 9.81 -18.33
C PHE A 182 11.11 11.35 -18.33
N ASP A 183 12.16 12.00 -17.83
CA ASP A 183 12.36 13.46 -17.88
C ASP A 183 11.47 14.32 -16.95
N SER A 184 10.98 13.75 -15.84
CA SER A 184 10.16 14.47 -14.83
C SER A 184 10.84 15.74 -14.28
N ALA A 185 12.17 15.71 -14.12
CA ALA A 185 12.95 16.87 -13.68
C ALA A 185 12.87 18.05 -14.66
N ALA A 186 12.95 17.81 -15.98
CA ALA A 186 12.88 18.87 -16.99
C ALA A 186 11.46 19.45 -17.16
N VAL A 187 10.42 18.66 -16.86
CA VAL A 187 9.04 19.16 -16.80
C VAL A 187 8.86 20.07 -15.59
N VAL A 188 9.37 19.67 -14.42
CA VAL A 188 9.32 20.50 -13.21
C VAL A 188 10.11 21.81 -13.42
N ASP A 189 11.25 21.78 -14.09
CA ASP A 189 12.00 23.00 -14.42
C ASP A 189 11.18 23.98 -15.26
N ARG A 190 10.55 23.51 -16.34
CA ARG A 190 9.66 24.34 -17.17
C ARG A 190 8.46 24.87 -16.40
N TYR A 191 7.92 24.08 -15.48
CA TYR A 191 6.83 24.52 -14.62
C TYR A 191 7.27 25.63 -13.66
N LEU A 192 8.42 25.48 -13.00
CA LEU A 192 8.98 26.53 -12.14
C LEU A 192 9.30 27.80 -12.94
N GLU A 193 9.85 27.69 -14.15
CA GLU A 193 10.01 28.84 -15.05
C GLU A 193 8.68 29.53 -15.36
N SER A 194 7.61 28.76 -15.57
CA SER A 194 6.27 29.33 -15.81
C SER A 194 5.73 30.09 -14.60
N LEU A 195 6.05 29.66 -13.37
CA LEU A 195 5.66 30.34 -12.14
C LEU A 195 6.34 31.70 -11.96
N ASN A 196 7.52 31.96 -12.56
CA ASN A 196 8.16 33.29 -12.51
C ASN A 196 7.35 34.38 -13.22
N THR A 197 6.50 34.00 -14.16
CA THR A 197 5.71 34.93 -14.98
C THR A 197 4.25 35.01 -14.54
N ARG A 198 3.86 34.29 -13.48
CA ARG A 198 2.46 34.10 -13.07
C ARG A 198 2.29 34.36 -11.58
N SER A 199 1.11 34.83 -11.19
CA SER A 199 0.72 34.87 -9.79
C SER A 199 0.40 33.46 -9.29
N PHE A 200 0.98 33.09 -8.16
CA PHE A 200 0.64 31.87 -7.45
C PHE A 200 0.67 32.12 -5.94
N ARG A 201 0.08 31.20 -5.19
CA ARG A 201 0.22 31.14 -3.74
C ARG A 201 0.55 29.71 -3.33
N ALA A 202 1.71 29.54 -2.70
CA ALA A 202 2.14 28.26 -2.17
C ALA A 202 1.93 28.20 -0.66
N TYR A 203 1.56 27.02 -0.17
CA TYR A 203 1.46 26.68 1.25
C TYR A 203 2.32 25.45 1.49
N PHE A 204 3.27 25.55 2.41
CA PHE A 204 4.18 24.46 2.70
C PHE A 204 4.61 24.48 4.16
N ASP A 205 4.94 23.32 4.71
CA ASP A 205 5.56 23.26 6.03
C ASP A 205 7.08 23.44 5.94
N GLU A 206 7.72 23.78 7.06
CA GLU A 206 9.17 24.00 7.17
C GLU A 206 10.00 22.84 6.58
N ASN A 207 9.50 21.61 6.67
CA ASN A 207 10.21 20.43 6.18
C ASN A 207 9.93 20.11 4.71
N MET A 208 9.02 20.83 4.03
CA MET A 208 8.50 20.48 2.70
C MET A 208 7.92 19.04 2.66
N GLU A 209 7.39 18.57 3.78
CA GLU A 209 6.61 17.35 3.83
C GLU A 209 5.26 17.53 3.12
N ALA A 210 4.69 18.74 3.11
CA ALA A 210 3.50 19.12 2.38
C ALA A 210 3.75 20.39 1.55
N LEU A 211 3.26 20.40 0.32
CA LEU A 211 3.30 21.53 -0.59
C LEU A 211 2.00 21.61 -1.39
N ALA A 212 1.26 22.70 -1.25
CA ALA A 212 0.15 23.06 -2.11
C ALA A 212 0.52 24.32 -2.92
N ILE A 213 0.27 24.33 -4.22
CA ILE A 213 0.38 25.53 -5.05
C ILE A 213 -0.98 25.81 -5.66
N VAL A 214 -1.52 26.98 -5.34
CA VAL A 214 -2.78 27.49 -5.85
C VAL A 214 -2.53 28.63 -6.80
N LEU A 215 -3.30 28.65 -7.87
CA LEU A 215 -3.29 29.71 -8.86
C LEU A 215 -4.57 30.52 -8.68
N PRO A 216 -4.45 31.82 -8.38
CA PRO A 216 -5.60 32.69 -8.20
C PRO A 216 -6.47 32.77 -9.47
N PRO A 217 -7.74 33.21 -9.33
CA PRO A 217 -8.60 33.48 -10.48
C PRO A 217 -7.94 34.47 -11.46
N THR A 218 -8.17 34.27 -12.75
CA THR A 218 -7.71 35.16 -13.84
C THR A 218 -8.92 35.81 -14.52
N ASP A 219 -8.69 36.78 -15.40
CA ASP A 219 -9.77 37.42 -16.18
C ASP A 219 -10.59 36.41 -17.01
N SER A 220 -10.02 35.23 -17.31
CA SER A 220 -10.66 34.14 -18.05
C SER A 220 -11.30 33.06 -17.18
N SER A 221 -10.97 32.98 -15.88
CA SER A 221 -11.51 31.96 -14.96
C SER A 221 -11.80 32.58 -13.60
N LYS A 222 -13.07 32.55 -13.19
CA LYS A 222 -13.52 33.06 -11.88
C LYS A 222 -13.15 32.15 -10.70
N LEU A 223 -12.62 30.95 -10.96
CA LEU A 223 -12.27 29.96 -9.95
C LEU A 223 -10.77 29.92 -9.73
N ALA A 224 -10.35 29.88 -8.45
CA ALA A 224 -8.99 29.53 -8.12
C ALA A 224 -8.76 28.05 -8.42
N GLN A 225 -7.51 27.69 -8.75
CA GLN A 225 -7.17 26.32 -9.10
C GLN A 225 -6.04 25.79 -8.22
N LEU A 226 -6.23 24.63 -7.60
CA LEU A 226 -5.13 23.89 -6.98
C LEU A 226 -4.32 23.19 -8.07
N ALA A 227 -3.16 23.72 -8.40
CA ALA A 227 -2.31 23.22 -9.48
C ALA A 227 -1.53 21.98 -9.06
N THR A 228 -1.08 21.92 -7.81
CA THR A 228 -0.44 20.73 -7.24
C THR A 228 -0.66 20.65 -5.75
N LEU A 229 -0.85 19.44 -5.25
CA LEU A 229 -0.80 19.10 -3.84
C LEU A 229 0.12 17.88 -3.71
N THR A 230 1.31 18.09 -3.16
CA THR A 230 2.32 17.05 -3.02
C THR A 230 2.65 16.90 -1.54
N MET A 231 2.42 15.71 -1.00
CA MET A 231 2.54 15.44 0.42
C MET A 231 3.21 14.10 0.64
N THR A 232 4.12 14.02 1.62
CA THR A 232 4.68 12.74 2.04
C THR A 232 3.59 11.89 2.68
N ARG A 233 3.80 10.57 2.74
CA ARG A 233 2.94 9.67 3.49
C ARG A 233 2.76 10.09 4.95
N SER A 234 3.79 10.66 5.61
CA SER A 234 3.63 11.17 6.98
C SER A 234 2.79 12.44 7.06
N ALA A 235 2.84 13.30 6.05
CA ALA A 235 2.03 14.51 6.01
C ALA A 235 0.55 14.21 5.76
N TRP A 236 0.24 13.15 5.00
CA TRP A 236 -1.13 12.61 4.85
C TRP A 236 -1.64 11.91 6.12
N LEU A 237 -0.78 11.14 6.79
CA LEU A 237 -1.12 10.42 8.03
C LEU A 237 -1.11 11.31 9.28
N SER A 238 -0.67 12.55 9.11
CA SER A 238 -0.80 13.59 10.11
C SER A 238 -1.82 14.60 9.63
N ASN A 239 -2.25 15.47 10.53
CA ASN A 239 -3.28 16.43 10.22
C ASN A 239 -2.71 17.70 9.52
N ILE A 240 -1.64 17.55 8.73
CA ILE A 240 -1.04 18.63 7.91
C ILE A 240 -1.93 18.86 6.68
N ALA A 241 -2.46 17.81 6.07
CA ALA A 241 -3.38 17.92 4.92
C ALA A 241 -4.60 18.78 5.24
N ASP A 242 -5.23 18.53 6.40
CA ASP A 242 -6.37 19.33 6.87
C ASP A 242 -5.97 20.78 7.15
N ASN A 243 -4.79 21.03 7.74
CA ASN A 243 -4.34 22.41 7.99
C ASN A 243 -4.11 23.18 6.69
N VAL A 244 -3.51 22.52 5.68
CA VAL A 244 -3.34 23.10 4.34
C VAL A 244 -4.71 23.44 3.76
N PHE A 245 -5.66 22.50 3.75
CA PHE A 245 -6.98 22.74 3.15
C PHE A 245 -7.84 23.76 3.91
N GLN A 246 -7.68 23.89 5.23
CA GLN A 246 -8.29 24.96 6.02
C GLN A 246 -7.76 26.34 5.60
N ASN A 247 -6.44 26.46 5.45
CA ASN A 247 -5.81 27.67 4.91
C ASN A 247 -6.28 27.96 3.48
N LEU A 248 -6.42 26.93 2.63
CA LEU A 248 -6.96 27.08 1.28
C LEU A 248 -8.40 27.61 1.29
N LYS A 249 -9.29 27.05 2.11
CA LYS A 249 -10.69 27.52 2.21
C LYS A 249 -10.79 28.96 2.72
N ARG A 250 -9.91 29.35 3.65
CA ARG A 250 -9.84 30.73 4.17
C ARG A 250 -9.43 31.72 3.08
N ASP A 251 -8.37 31.38 2.33
CA ASP A 251 -7.74 32.30 1.40
C ASP A 251 -8.38 32.27 0.00
N PHE A 252 -9.05 31.17 -0.36
CA PHE A 252 -9.73 30.96 -1.64
C PHE A 252 -11.14 30.36 -1.41
N PRO A 253 -12.19 31.20 -1.27
CA PRO A 253 -13.55 30.72 -1.02
C PRO A 253 -14.14 29.83 -2.13
N LYS A 254 -13.67 29.99 -3.37
CA LYS A 254 -14.02 29.13 -4.51
C LYS A 254 -12.76 28.49 -5.10
N LEU A 255 -12.70 27.15 -5.12
CA LEU A 255 -11.53 26.40 -5.59
C LEU A 255 -11.95 25.14 -6.35
N ALA A 256 -11.24 24.83 -7.44
CA ALA A 256 -11.37 23.58 -8.18
C ALA A 256 -10.03 22.84 -8.30
N TRP A 257 -10.09 21.50 -8.34
CA TRP A 257 -8.90 20.65 -8.46
C TRP A 257 -9.23 19.27 -9.05
N THR A 258 -8.23 18.62 -9.62
CA THR A 258 -8.38 17.30 -10.25
C THR A 258 -7.49 16.27 -9.58
N VAL A 259 -8.04 15.08 -9.34
CA VAL A 259 -7.36 13.94 -8.73
C VAL A 259 -7.49 12.73 -9.67
N LYS A 260 -6.59 11.75 -9.59
CA LYS A 260 -6.77 10.51 -10.35
C LYS A 260 -7.79 9.63 -9.64
N GLN A 261 -8.57 8.87 -10.38
CA GLN A 261 -9.61 8.02 -9.80
C GLN A 261 -9.03 6.85 -8.98
N ASP A 262 -7.76 6.50 -9.19
CA ASP A 262 -7.00 5.50 -8.45
C ASP A 262 -6.17 6.07 -7.30
N ASP A 263 -6.29 7.37 -6.98
CA ASP A 263 -5.55 8.02 -5.89
C ASP A 263 -5.98 7.44 -4.53
N GLU A 264 -5.00 7.07 -3.70
CA GLU A 264 -5.24 6.47 -2.38
C GLU A 264 -6.03 7.38 -1.43
N ASN A 265 -5.99 8.70 -1.65
CA ASN A 265 -6.64 9.71 -0.81
C ASN A 265 -7.94 10.27 -1.40
N LEU A 266 -8.51 9.62 -2.43
CA LEU A 266 -9.70 10.11 -3.14
C LEU A 266 -10.90 10.38 -2.21
N THR A 267 -11.12 9.51 -1.21
CA THR A 267 -12.18 9.69 -0.21
C THR A 267 -11.99 10.98 0.58
N TRP A 268 -10.76 11.30 0.98
CA TRP A 268 -10.46 12.53 1.70
C TRP A 268 -10.76 13.77 0.86
N PHE A 269 -10.40 13.76 -0.44
CA PHE A 269 -10.75 14.86 -1.34
C PHE A 269 -12.26 15.02 -1.50
N SER A 270 -12.99 13.90 -1.58
CA SER A 270 -14.45 13.92 -1.64
C SER A 270 -15.09 14.53 -0.39
N GLU A 271 -14.51 14.33 0.80
CA GLU A 271 -15.00 14.93 2.05
C GLU A 271 -14.76 16.45 2.11
N LYS A 272 -13.75 16.97 1.39
CA LYS A 272 -13.45 18.41 1.38
C LYS A 272 -14.22 19.21 0.34
N ALA A 273 -14.82 18.53 -0.64
CA ALA A 273 -15.51 19.11 -1.78
C ALA A 273 -17.03 19.26 -1.54
N ASP A 274 -17.65 20.24 -2.21
CA ASP A 274 -19.10 20.38 -2.27
C ASP A 274 -19.70 19.58 -3.45
N GLY A 275 -18.88 19.28 -4.47
CA GLY A 275 -19.28 18.49 -5.63
C GLY A 275 -18.10 17.82 -6.33
N SER A 276 -18.41 16.77 -7.10
CA SER A 276 -17.43 16.05 -7.90
C SER A 276 -18.01 15.51 -9.21
N ILE A 277 -17.16 15.27 -10.20
CA ILE A 277 -17.49 14.55 -11.45
C ILE A 277 -16.29 13.72 -11.91
N ALA A 278 -16.55 12.46 -12.27
CA ALA A 278 -15.54 11.53 -12.77
C ALA A 278 -15.61 11.38 -14.29
N ARG A 279 -14.44 11.31 -14.95
CA ARG A 279 -14.32 11.06 -16.40
C ARG A 279 -12.95 10.43 -16.71
N ARG A 280 -12.96 9.31 -17.46
CA ARG A 280 -11.74 8.67 -18.03
C ARG A 280 -10.59 8.48 -17.02
N GLY A 281 -10.90 8.00 -15.80
CA GLY A 281 -9.89 7.77 -14.77
C GLY A 281 -9.47 9.02 -13.99
N GLU A 282 -10.17 10.14 -14.15
CA GLU A 282 -9.92 11.39 -13.42
C GLU A 282 -11.18 11.86 -12.71
N VAL A 283 -11.02 12.52 -11.56
CA VAL A 283 -12.12 13.12 -10.80
C VAL A 283 -11.84 14.61 -10.60
N LEU A 284 -12.76 15.45 -11.05
CA LEU A 284 -12.79 16.87 -10.73
C LEU A 284 -13.57 17.08 -9.44
N PHE A 285 -13.02 17.87 -8.53
CA PHE A 285 -13.65 18.32 -7.30
C PHE A 285 -13.69 19.85 -7.25
N TRP A 286 -14.69 20.39 -6.55
CA TRP A 286 -14.79 21.82 -6.29
C TRP A 286 -15.48 22.12 -4.96
N TYR A 287 -15.28 23.33 -4.44
CA TYR A 287 -16.10 23.91 -3.37
C TYR A 287 -16.37 25.40 -3.60
N GLY A 288 -17.40 25.93 -2.94
CA GLY A 288 -17.76 27.35 -2.93
C GLY A 288 -18.58 27.83 -4.13
N ILE A 289 -19.06 26.93 -4.98
CA ILE A 289 -19.89 27.26 -6.14
C ILE A 289 -21.37 27.08 -5.77
N GLU A 290 -22.10 28.18 -5.67
CA GLU A 290 -23.51 28.17 -5.27
C GLU A 290 -24.48 28.20 -6.47
N SER A 291 -24.04 28.68 -7.64
CA SER A 291 -24.88 28.80 -8.85
C SER A 291 -24.88 27.50 -9.66
N PRO A 292 -26.06 26.91 -9.96
CA PRO A 292 -26.17 25.75 -10.85
C PRO A 292 -25.60 25.99 -12.26
N GLU A 293 -25.66 27.23 -12.75
CA GLU A 293 -25.11 27.62 -14.05
C GLU A 293 -23.58 27.56 -14.05
N GLU A 294 -22.93 28.08 -13.01
CA GLU A 294 -21.46 28.00 -12.83
C GLU A 294 -21.00 26.54 -12.72
N VAL A 295 -21.75 25.69 -11.99
CA VAL A 295 -21.45 24.25 -11.90
C VAL A 295 -21.60 23.58 -13.26
N ARG A 296 -22.64 23.90 -14.02
CA ARG A 296 -22.88 23.32 -15.35
C ARG A 296 -21.78 23.70 -16.34
N GLU A 297 -21.32 24.94 -16.32
CA GLU A 297 -20.21 25.42 -17.14
C GLU A 297 -18.92 24.66 -16.79
N LEU A 298 -18.57 24.59 -15.50
CA LEU A 298 -17.41 23.85 -15.00
C LEU A 298 -17.45 22.36 -15.40
N MET A 299 -18.60 21.71 -15.20
CA MET A 299 -18.80 20.30 -15.58
C MET A 299 -18.71 20.11 -17.10
N SER A 300 -19.29 21.02 -17.89
CA SER A 300 -19.23 20.96 -19.35
C SER A 300 -17.80 21.10 -19.86
N GLU A 301 -17.03 22.05 -19.32
CA GLU A 301 -15.62 22.23 -19.66
C GLU A 301 -14.78 20.99 -19.32
N PHE A 302 -15.01 20.37 -18.16
CA PHE A 302 -14.32 19.13 -17.77
C PHE A 302 -14.75 17.93 -18.64
N VAL A 303 -16.03 17.83 -18.98
CA VAL A 303 -16.56 16.79 -19.87
C VAL A 303 -16.13 17.00 -21.32
N GLN A 304 -15.71 18.20 -21.71
CA GLN A 304 -15.13 18.44 -23.03
C GLN A 304 -13.61 18.22 -23.01
N HIS A 305 -12.90 18.87 -22.09
CA HIS A 305 -11.44 19.01 -22.11
C HIS A 305 -10.68 18.17 -21.05
N GLY A 306 -11.38 17.58 -20.08
CA GLY A 306 -10.74 16.84 -18.96
C GLY A 306 -9.81 17.76 -18.17
N ARG A 307 -8.67 17.24 -17.68
CA ARG A 307 -7.60 18.06 -17.06
C ARG A 307 -7.04 19.19 -17.93
N GLN A 308 -7.27 19.16 -19.25
CA GLN A 308 -6.83 20.23 -20.15
C GLN A 308 -7.70 21.49 -20.05
N MET A 309 -8.85 21.44 -19.37
CA MET A 309 -9.68 22.63 -19.12
C MET A 309 -8.90 23.71 -18.36
N PHE A 310 -7.93 23.28 -17.55
CA PHE A 310 -7.03 24.15 -16.83
C PHE A 310 -5.78 24.54 -17.64
N GLY A 311 -5.70 24.19 -18.94
CA GLY A 311 -4.59 24.52 -19.84
C GLY A 311 -3.22 23.98 -19.40
N ASP A 312 -2.15 24.64 -19.87
CA ASP A 312 -0.73 24.36 -19.53
C ASP A 312 -0.38 24.73 -18.08
N ILE A 313 -1.38 25.06 -17.29
CA ILE A 313 -1.23 25.68 -15.99
C ILE A 313 -1.03 24.61 -14.90
N ASN A 314 -1.55 23.40 -15.11
CA ASN A 314 -1.44 22.29 -14.18
C ASN A 314 -0.18 21.44 -14.48
N LEU A 315 0.70 21.29 -13.49
CA LEU A 315 1.91 20.46 -13.58
C LEU A 315 1.60 19.00 -13.93
N GLU A 316 0.52 18.45 -13.40
CA GLU A 316 0.07 17.09 -13.73
C GLU A 316 -0.31 16.96 -15.22
N SER A 317 -0.95 17.98 -15.79
CA SER A 317 -1.29 18.02 -17.22
C SER A 317 -0.04 18.13 -18.11
N GLN A 318 1.01 18.83 -17.64
CA GLN A 318 2.29 18.90 -18.36
C GLN A 318 3.05 17.57 -18.35
N LEU A 319 3.10 16.90 -17.19
CA LEU A 319 3.74 15.59 -17.03
C LEU A 319 3.07 14.52 -17.89
N HIS A 320 1.73 14.48 -17.92
CA HIS A 320 1.00 13.53 -18.75
C HIS A 320 1.27 13.73 -20.25
N ARG A 321 1.43 14.97 -20.72
CA ARG A 321 1.79 15.24 -22.12
C ARG A 321 3.23 14.84 -22.44
N ALA A 322 4.17 15.09 -21.53
CA ALA A 322 5.53 14.61 -21.69
C ALA A 322 5.57 13.08 -21.79
N ALA A 323 4.80 12.37 -20.96
CA ALA A 323 4.64 10.93 -21.02
C ALA A 323 4.03 10.47 -22.37
N ALA A 324 2.92 11.07 -22.79
CA ALA A 324 2.27 10.73 -24.07
C ALA A 324 3.14 11.06 -25.30
N ALA A 325 3.95 12.13 -25.23
CA ALA A 325 4.91 12.47 -26.28
C ALA A 325 6.08 11.49 -26.30
N ALA A 326 6.60 11.08 -25.15
CA ALA A 326 7.64 10.07 -25.03
C ALA A 326 7.18 8.71 -25.56
N GLU A 327 5.91 8.32 -25.32
CA GLU A 327 5.32 7.12 -25.91
C GLU A 327 5.23 7.22 -27.43
N ARG A 328 4.81 8.36 -27.99
CA ARG A 328 4.81 8.59 -29.44
C ARG A 328 6.21 8.56 -30.05
N ILE A 329 7.20 9.09 -29.35
CA ILE A 329 8.61 9.04 -29.78
C ILE A 329 9.15 7.61 -29.70
N ARG A 330 8.83 6.84 -28.65
CA ARG A 330 9.19 5.41 -28.58
C ARG A 330 8.52 4.61 -29.69
N ALA A 331 7.25 4.86 -29.98
CA ALA A 331 6.54 4.24 -31.11
C ALA A 331 7.15 4.63 -32.47
N GLY A 332 7.58 5.88 -32.63
CA GLY A 332 8.28 6.36 -33.83
C GLY A 332 9.70 5.81 -33.98
N ALA A 333 10.45 5.68 -32.88
CA ALA A 333 11.79 5.10 -32.86
C ALA A 333 11.77 3.59 -33.14
N ALA A 334 10.75 2.88 -32.64
CA ALA A 334 10.52 1.48 -33.00
C ALA A 334 10.27 1.29 -34.50
N ASN A 335 9.58 2.24 -35.16
CA ASN A 335 9.37 2.22 -36.61
C ASN A 335 10.62 2.57 -37.44
N LEU A 336 11.58 3.31 -36.87
CA LEU A 336 12.82 3.69 -37.55
C LEU A 336 13.96 2.66 -37.36
N MET A 337 13.91 1.83 -36.32
CA MET A 337 14.90 0.78 -36.07
C MET A 337 14.67 -0.52 -36.86
N GLY A 338 13.51 -0.70 -37.49
CA GLY A 338 13.18 -1.88 -38.30
C GLY A 338 13.83 -1.94 -39.69
N ASN A 339 14.62 -0.93 -40.09
CA ASN A 339 15.08 -0.82 -41.48
C ASN A 339 16.52 -0.30 -41.62
N ARG A 340 17.53 -1.07 -41.16
CA ARG A 340 18.93 -0.92 -41.64
C ARG A 340 19.66 -2.27 -41.71
N PRO A 341 20.27 -2.62 -42.86
CA PRO A 341 21.18 -3.76 -42.95
C PRO A 341 22.56 -3.44 -42.36
N GLN A 342 23.15 -4.51 -41.85
CA GLN A 342 24.43 -4.68 -41.17
C GLN A 342 25.64 -4.24 -42.04
N GLN A 343 26.53 -3.40 -41.49
CA GLN A 343 27.90 -3.25 -41.98
C GLN A 343 28.88 -2.84 -40.86
N ASP A 344 30.05 -3.47 -40.90
CA ASP A 344 31.19 -3.37 -39.99
C ASP A 344 31.71 -1.94 -39.75
N LYS A 345 32.19 -1.66 -38.51
CA LYS A 345 33.63 -1.42 -38.21
C LYS A 345 33.89 -0.85 -36.81
N GLN A 346 34.89 -1.48 -36.19
CA GLN A 346 36.03 -0.92 -35.44
C GLN A 346 35.89 -0.31 -34.04
N GLN A 347 36.73 -0.89 -33.19
CA GLN A 347 37.22 -0.47 -31.88
C GLN A 347 37.66 1.00 -31.82
N ALA A 348 37.37 1.64 -30.69
CA ALA A 348 38.22 2.69 -30.13
C ALA A 348 38.26 2.58 -28.60
N ARG A 349 39.48 2.57 -28.06
CA ARG A 349 39.81 2.65 -26.63
C ARG A 349 39.93 4.11 -26.19
N GLY A 350 39.77 4.34 -24.88
CA GLY A 350 40.27 5.51 -24.14
C GLY A 350 39.17 6.17 -23.31
N PHE A 351 39.32 6.55 -22.03
CA PHE A 351 40.44 6.55 -21.10
C PHE A 351 39.86 6.48 -19.68
N SER A 352 40.60 5.80 -18.80
CA SER A 352 40.48 5.86 -17.35
C SER A 352 40.97 7.23 -16.86
N THR A 353 40.20 7.87 -15.97
CA THR A 353 40.78 8.70 -14.90
C THR A 353 40.12 8.35 -13.58
N SER A 354 40.98 7.92 -12.67
CA SER A 354 40.74 7.60 -11.28
C SER A 354 40.70 8.87 -10.43
N ALA A 355 39.65 9.05 -9.63
CA ALA A 355 39.67 9.87 -8.43
C ALA A 355 38.99 9.10 -7.28
N ARG A 356 39.70 8.97 -6.15
CA ARG A 356 39.28 8.26 -4.92
C ARG A 356 38.40 9.15 -4.02
N PRO A 357 37.70 8.57 -3.03
CA PRO A 357 36.38 9.03 -2.58
C PRO A 357 36.42 9.97 -1.36
N ALA A 358 35.43 10.85 -1.27
CA ALA A 358 35.07 11.55 -0.02
C ALA A 358 33.98 10.74 0.71
N ARG A 359 34.24 10.42 1.99
CA ARG A 359 33.27 9.84 2.93
C ARG A 359 32.26 10.89 3.38
N PRO A 360 30.97 10.58 3.49
CA PRO A 360 30.08 11.22 4.45
C PRO A 360 29.92 10.30 5.69
N SER A 361 30.11 10.88 6.87
CA SER A 361 29.77 10.30 8.15
C SER A 361 28.24 10.24 8.31
N VAL A 362 27.69 9.04 8.47
CA VAL A 362 26.28 8.84 8.81
C VAL A 362 26.18 8.68 10.32
N THR A 363 25.73 9.74 11.00
CA THR A 363 25.19 9.64 12.36
C THR A 363 23.73 9.23 12.28
N SER A 364 23.43 8.02 12.73
CA SER A 364 22.09 7.44 12.81
C SER A 364 21.31 8.06 13.97
N ALA A 365 20.24 8.80 13.67
CA ALA A 365 19.19 9.14 14.62
C ALA A 365 17.87 8.50 14.14
N ILE A 366 17.51 7.38 14.77
CA ILE A 366 16.27 6.64 14.53
C ILE A 366 15.14 7.39 15.25
N THR A 367 14.18 7.92 14.48
CA THR A 367 12.91 8.46 15.00
C THR A 367 11.75 7.70 14.38
N GLN A 368 11.10 6.85 15.20
CA GLN A 368 9.92 6.07 14.82
C GLN A 368 8.68 6.97 14.65
N LYS A 369 8.12 7.01 13.43
CA LYS A 369 6.83 7.67 13.09
C LYS A 369 5.67 6.68 13.35
N ARG A 370 4.60 7.11 14.03
CA ARG A 370 3.29 6.42 14.03
C ARG A 370 2.29 7.26 13.23
N GLY A 371 1.81 6.72 12.12
CA GLY A 371 0.68 7.22 11.35
C GLY A 371 -0.27 6.05 11.07
N TYR A 372 -1.58 6.25 11.23
CA TYR A 372 -2.57 5.19 11.02
C TYR A 372 -3.00 5.17 9.55
N ALA A 373 -2.39 4.25 8.79
CA ALA A 373 -2.91 3.90 7.48
C ALA A 373 -4.23 3.13 7.67
N THR A 374 -5.32 3.56 7.01
CA THR A 374 -6.59 2.79 6.96
C THR A 374 -6.39 1.41 6.32
N THR A 375 -5.29 1.26 5.59
CA THR A 375 -4.70 -0.03 5.25
C THR A 375 -3.19 0.04 5.43
N THR A 376 -2.67 -0.73 6.39
CA THR A 376 -1.24 -0.96 6.56
C THR A 376 -0.63 -1.74 5.40
N ASN A 377 -1.46 -2.41 4.59
CA ASN A 377 -1.04 -3.12 3.40
C ASN A 377 -0.65 -2.11 2.30
N PRO A 378 0.62 -2.09 1.83
CA PRO A 378 1.11 -1.17 0.80
C PRO A 378 0.58 -1.49 -0.61
N ASN A 379 -0.18 -2.56 -0.78
CA ASN A 379 -0.76 -2.97 -2.05
C ASN A 379 -2.13 -3.61 -1.76
N PRO A 380 -3.16 -2.84 -1.37
CA PRO A 380 -4.46 -3.39 -0.97
C PRO A 380 -5.17 -4.07 -2.15
N PRO A 381 -6.02 -5.09 -1.89
CA PRO A 381 -6.80 -5.75 -2.94
C PRO A 381 -7.71 -4.80 -3.71
N LEU A 382 -7.84 -5.03 -5.02
CA LEU A 382 -8.79 -4.28 -5.85
C LEU A 382 -10.21 -4.83 -5.64
N GLY A 383 -10.36 -6.15 -5.48
CA GLY A 383 -11.67 -6.78 -5.30
C GLY A 383 -12.64 -6.43 -6.44
N ILE A 384 -13.84 -5.96 -6.09
CA ILE A 384 -14.88 -5.54 -7.06
C ILE A 384 -14.44 -4.29 -7.85
N LYS A 385 -13.49 -3.49 -7.34
CA LYS A 385 -13.03 -2.26 -8.02
C LYS A 385 -12.31 -2.54 -9.34
N ASN A 386 -11.85 -3.78 -9.57
CA ASN A 386 -11.24 -4.18 -10.85
C ASN A 386 -12.28 -4.61 -11.91
N SER A 387 -13.56 -4.70 -11.52
CA SER A 387 -14.62 -5.24 -12.37
C SER A 387 -15.12 -4.19 -13.36
N ASP A 388 -14.49 -4.15 -14.54
CA ASP A 388 -14.85 -3.27 -15.65
C ASP A 388 -15.45 -4.03 -16.84
N LYS A 389 -15.40 -5.37 -16.81
CA LYS A 389 -15.86 -6.27 -17.87
C LYS A 389 -16.99 -7.19 -17.39
N ASP A 390 -18.08 -7.25 -18.14
CA ASP A 390 -19.30 -8.00 -17.82
C ASP A 390 -19.68 -9.07 -18.86
N TYR A 391 -18.83 -9.29 -19.87
CA TYR A 391 -19.03 -10.31 -20.91
C TYR A 391 -17.94 -11.38 -20.85
N PRO A 392 -18.23 -12.66 -21.16
CA PRO A 392 -17.28 -13.74 -20.98
C PRO A 392 -16.00 -13.61 -21.83
N SER A 393 -14.85 -13.96 -21.25
CA SER A 393 -13.59 -14.15 -21.99
C SER A 393 -13.40 -15.63 -22.38
N LYS A 394 -12.94 -15.87 -23.60
CA LYS A 394 -12.60 -17.20 -24.11
C LYS A 394 -11.19 -17.60 -23.71
N VAL A 395 -11.06 -18.78 -23.11
CA VAL A 395 -9.81 -19.29 -22.55
C VAL A 395 -9.38 -20.56 -23.27
N ALA A 396 -8.10 -20.68 -23.62
CA ALA A 396 -7.47 -21.92 -24.07
C ALA A 396 -6.43 -22.38 -23.06
N LEU A 397 -6.43 -23.68 -22.72
CA LEU A 397 -5.48 -24.29 -21.80
C LEU A 397 -4.56 -25.27 -22.54
N ILE A 398 -3.29 -24.88 -22.69
CA ILE A 398 -2.27 -25.71 -23.34
C ILE A 398 -1.52 -26.50 -22.28
N GLY A 399 -1.58 -27.85 -22.33
CA GLY A 399 -0.98 -28.70 -21.29
C GLY A 399 -1.96 -29.13 -20.18
N ALA A 400 -3.24 -29.30 -20.50
CA ALA A 400 -4.32 -29.49 -19.53
C ALA A 400 -4.26 -30.79 -18.69
N ARG A 401 -3.43 -31.78 -19.05
CA ARG A 401 -3.37 -33.10 -18.38
C ARG A 401 -2.82 -33.06 -16.94
N GLY A 402 -1.91 -32.14 -16.65
CA GLY A 402 -1.23 -32.09 -15.35
C GLY A 402 -2.19 -31.79 -14.19
N TYR A 403 -1.78 -32.09 -12.95
CA TYR A 403 -2.59 -31.81 -11.76
C TYR A 403 -3.01 -30.34 -11.66
N THR A 404 -2.10 -29.41 -11.97
CA THR A 404 -2.41 -27.97 -12.02
C THR A 404 -3.44 -27.63 -13.09
N GLY A 405 -3.33 -28.25 -14.27
CA GLY A 405 -4.29 -28.05 -15.37
C GLY A 405 -5.70 -28.49 -14.96
N GLN A 406 -5.82 -29.65 -14.32
CA GLN A 406 -7.11 -30.14 -13.80
C GLN A 406 -7.68 -29.22 -12.71
N ALA A 407 -6.85 -28.78 -11.76
CA ALA A 407 -7.28 -27.83 -10.73
C ALA A 407 -7.76 -26.49 -11.31
N LEU A 408 -7.13 -26.02 -12.39
CA LEU A 408 -7.58 -24.82 -13.10
C LEU A 408 -8.89 -25.06 -13.87
N ILE A 409 -9.07 -26.22 -14.50
CA ILE A 409 -10.34 -26.59 -15.16
C ILE A 409 -11.51 -26.56 -14.17
N ASP A 410 -11.32 -27.11 -12.97
CA ASP A 410 -12.35 -27.09 -11.91
C ASP A 410 -12.73 -25.66 -11.49
N LEU A 411 -11.74 -24.76 -11.42
CA LEU A 411 -11.94 -23.34 -11.14
C LEU A 411 -12.68 -22.63 -12.28
N LEU A 412 -12.26 -22.84 -13.53
CA LEU A 412 -12.91 -22.26 -14.71
C LEU A 412 -14.35 -22.76 -14.90
N ASN A 413 -14.65 -24.01 -14.50
CA ASN A 413 -16.02 -24.53 -14.52
C ASN A 413 -16.97 -23.73 -13.62
N ARG A 414 -16.46 -23.14 -12.54
CA ARG A 414 -17.24 -22.34 -11.58
C ARG A 414 -17.19 -20.84 -11.85
N HIS A 415 -16.28 -20.38 -12.71
CA HIS A 415 -16.12 -18.96 -13.00
C HIS A 415 -17.23 -18.46 -13.93
N PRO A 416 -18.03 -17.44 -13.56
CA PRO A 416 -19.16 -16.98 -14.37
C PRO A 416 -18.74 -16.46 -15.75
N ASN A 417 -17.59 -15.77 -15.81
CA ASN A 417 -17.17 -15.01 -16.98
C ASN A 417 -15.99 -15.60 -17.76
N PHE A 418 -15.55 -16.83 -17.47
CA PHE A 418 -14.51 -17.49 -18.27
C PHE A 418 -15.08 -18.69 -18.98
N ASP A 419 -14.97 -18.72 -20.30
CA ASP A 419 -15.39 -19.85 -21.12
C ASP A 419 -14.16 -20.61 -21.62
N LEU A 420 -13.92 -21.81 -21.08
CA LEU A 420 -12.82 -22.68 -21.51
C LEU A 420 -13.15 -23.26 -22.89
N CYS A 421 -12.56 -22.78 -23.97
CA CYS A 421 -12.87 -23.20 -25.35
C CYS A 421 -12.04 -24.40 -25.83
N HIS A 422 -10.75 -24.40 -25.52
CA HIS A 422 -9.82 -25.43 -26.01
C HIS A 422 -8.95 -25.96 -24.89
N VAL A 423 -8.68 -27.27 -24.94
CA VAL A 423 -7.75 -27.95 -24.03
C VAL A 423 -6.79 -28.82 -24.84
N SER A 424 -5.49 -28.57 -24.72
CA SER A 424 -4.48 -29.33 -25.45
C SER A 424 -3.78 -30.35 -24.55
N SER A 425 -3.70 -31.60 -25.03
CA SER A 425 -2.94 -32.69 -24.44
C SER A 425 -2.61 -33.75 -25.50
N ARG A 426 -1.32 -33.95 -25.79
CA ARG A 426 -0.87 -34.99 -26.73
C ARG A 426 -1.30 -36.40 -26.32
N GLU A 427 -1.29 -36.69 -25.02
CA GLU A 427 -1.61 -38.04 -24.50
C GLU A 427 -3.11 -38.32 -24.42
N LEU A 428 -3.93 -37.29 -24.21
CA LEU A 428 -5.38 -37.44 -24.06
C LEU A 428 -6.15 -37.04 -25.31
N ALA A 429 -5.47 -36.68 -26.40
CA ALA A 429 -6.09 -36.24 -27.64
C ALA A 429 -7.21 -37.20 -28.10
N GLY A 430 -8.38 -36.64 -28.39
CA GLY A 430 -9.59 -37.39 -28.77
C GLY A 430 -10.45 -37.88 -27.59
N GLN A 431 -10.00 -37.75 -26.34
CA GLN A 431 -10.80 -38.09 -25.16
C GLN A 431 -11.63 -36.88 -24.70
N LYS A 432 -12.81 -37.14 -24.13
CA LYS A 432 -13.67 -36.11 -23.52
C LYS A 432 -13.05 -35.56 -22.25
N LEU A 433 -13.05 -34.23 -22.11
CA LEU A 433 -12.67 -33.53 -20.89
C LEU A 433 -13.66 -33.86 -19.76
N LYS A 434 -13.13 -34.23 -18.60
CA LYS A 434 -13.90 -34.42 -17.36
C LYS A 434 -13.71 -33.20 -16.47
N GLY A 435 -14.70 -32.90 -15.62
CA GLY A 435 -14.64 -31.78 -14.65
C GLY A 435 -15.13 -30.42 -15.19
N TYR A 436 -15.37 -30.29 -16.49
CA TYR A 436 -16.00 -29.12 -17.10
C TYR A 436 -17.39 -29.49 -17.63
N GLU A 437 -18.43 -29.01 -16.96
CA GLU A 437 -19.83 -29.42 -17.21
C GLU A 437 -20.60 -28.42 -18.07
N ARG A 438 -20.06 -27.21 -18.25
CA ARG A 438 -20.71 -26.13 -19.01
C ARG A 438 -20.82 -26.41 -20.52
N LYS A 439 -19.90 -27.21 -21.05
CA LYS A 439 -19.96 -27.72 -22.42
C LYS A 439 -19.07 -28.95 -22.59
N GLU A 440 -19.38 -29.71 -23.63
CA GLU A 440 -18.58 -30.85 -24.04
C GLU A 440 -17.32 -30.39 -24.78
N ILE A 441 -16.16 -30.70 -24.22
CA ILE A 441 -14.85 -30.40 -24.80
C ILE A 441 -14.08 -31.70 -24.97
N THR A 442 -13.38 -31.83 -26.08
CA THR A 442 -12.47 -32.94 -26.36
C THR A 442 -11.04 -32.43 -26.32
N TYR A 443 -10.12 -33.22 -25.75
CA TYR A 443 -8.71 -32.88 -25.78
C TYR A 443 -8.19 -32.87 -27.21
N GLU A 444 -7.45 -31.82 -27.54
CA GLU A 444 -6.82 -31.62 -28.84
C GLU A 444 -5.30 -31.80 -28.73
N ASN A 445 -4.62 -32.01 -29.86
CA ASN A 445 -3.17 -31.96 -29.93
C ASN A 445 -2.75 -30.72 -30.73
N LEU A 446 -2.95 -29.55 -30.14
CA LEU A 446 -2.67 -28.27 -30.80
C LEU A 446 -1.17 -28.09 -31.02
N SER A 447 -0.77 -27.89 -32.28
CA SER A 447 0.58 -27.46 -32.64
C SER A 447 0.74 -25.94 -32.52
N PRO A 448 1.97 -25.40 -32.49
CA PRO A 448 2.20 -23.95 -32.56
C PRO A 448 1.52 -23.29 -33.78
N ASP A 449 1.46 -23.96 -34.92
CA ASP A 449 0.79 -23.43 -36.12
C ASP A 449 -0.73 -23.37 -35.97
N ASP A 450 -1.34 -24.33 -35.27
CA ASP A 450 -2.77 -24.29 -34.94
C ASP A 450 -3.07 -23.13 -34.00
N VAL A 451 -2.25 -22.97 -32.95
CA VAL A 451 -2.35 -21.87 -31.99
C VAL A 451 -2.19 -20.51 -32.68
N ARG A 452 -1.24 -20.37 -33.61
CA ARG A 452 -1.07 -19.16 -34.42
C ARG A 452 -2.34 -18.82 -35.18
N LYS A 453 -2.91 -19.76 -35.94
CA LYS A 453 -4.13 -19.53 -36.75
C LYS A 453 -5.31 -19.11 -35.88
N MET A 454 -5.51 -19.79 -34.74
CA MET A 454 -6.55 -19.43 -33.78
C MET A 454 -6.36 -18.03 -33.19
N ALA A 455 -5.11 -17.64 -32.93
CA ALA A 455 -4.76 -16.31 -32.45
C ALA A 455 -4.96 -15.24 -33.54
N GLU A 456 -4.58 -15.50 -34.80
CA GLU A 456 -4.83 -14.63 -35.97
C GLU A 456 -6.32 -14.36 -36.16
N ASN A 457 -7.15 -15.38 -35.98
CA ASN A 457 -8.61 -15.29 -36.04
C ASN A 457 -9.25 -14.63 -34.79
N LYS A 458 -8.46 -14.31 -33.77
CA LYS A 458 -8.92 -13.78 -32.47
C LYS A 458 -10.00 -14.65 -31.81
N GLU A 459 -9.84 -15.97 -31.91
CA GLU A 459 -10.80 -16.92 -31.35
C GLU A 459 -10.69 -17.02 -29.83
N ILE A 460 -9.53 -16.66 -29.26
CA ILE A 460 -9.18 -16.83 -27.85
C ILE A 460 -8.65 -15.51 -27.28
N ASP A 461 -9.19 -15.11 -26.12
CA ASP A 461 -8.78 -13.90 -25.40
C ASP A 461 -7.61 -14.17 -24.44
N CYS A 462 -7.58 -15.38 -23.85
CA CYS A 462 -6.58 -15.77 -22.86
C CYS A 462 -6.03 -17.17 -23.11
N TRP A 463 -4.70 -17.27 -23.12
CA TRP A 463 -3.97 -18.51 -23.31
C TRP A 463 -3.22 -18.86 -22.03
N VAL A 464 -3.54 -20.00 -21.44
CA VAL A 464 -2.83 -20.51 -20.26
C VAL A 464 -1.86 -21.61 -20.69
N MET A 465 -0.57 -21.41 -20.41
CA MET A 465 0.48 -22.40 -20.67
C MET A 465 0.72 -23.21 -19.40
N ALA A 466 0.14 -24.41 -19.35
CA ALA A 466 0.35 -25.40 -18.30
C ALA A 466 1.35 -26.49 -18.76
N LEU A 467 2.45 -26.04 -19.37
CA LEU A 467 3.46 -26.91 -19.98
C LEU A 467 4.67 -27.11 -19.06
N PRO A 468 5.47 -28.17 -19.28
CA PRO A 468 6.77 -28.32 -18.62
C PRO A 468 7.72 -27.17 -18.97
N ASN A 469 8.69 -26.90 -18.10
CA ASN A 469 9.74 -25.91 -18.35
C ASN A 469 10.49 -26.20 -19.66
N GLY A 470 10.78 -25.15 -20.43
CA GLY A 470 11.48 -25.16 -21.70
C GLY A 470 10.59 -25.45 -22.91
N VAL A 471 9.27 -25.55 -22.73
CA VAL A 471 8.33 -25.98 -23.78
C VAL A 471 7.37 -24.86 -24.19
N CYS A 472 7.24 -23.78 -23.40
CA CYS A 472 6.27 -22.71 -23.67
C CYS A 472 6.64 -21.87 -24.90
N LYS A 473 7.94 -21.66 -25.15
CA LYS A 473 8.44 -20.71 -26.15
C LYS A 473 7.80 -20.82 -27.54
N PRO A 474 7.71 -22.01 -28.19
CA PRO A 474 7.10 -22.11 -29.52
C PRO A 474 5.64 -21.66 -29.57
N PHE A 475 4.87 -21.89 -28.50
CA PHE A 475 3.46 -21.47 -28.42
C PHE A 475 3.32 -19.97 -28.17
N VAL A 476 4.18 -19.41 -27.31
CA VAL A 476 4.25 -17.97 -27.06
C VAL A 476 4.62 -17.23 -28.34
N ASP A 477 5.70 -17.65 -29.01
CA ASP A 477 6.16 -17.05 -30.27
C ASP A 477 5.05 -17.11 -31.34
N ALA A 478 4.31 -18.23 -31.43
CA ALA A 478 3.17 -18.37 -32.33
C ALA A 478 2.04 -17.35 -32.07
N ILE A 479 1.74 -17.07 -30.80
CA ILE A 479 0.72 -16.06 -30.43
C ILE A 479 1.25 -14.65 -30.69
N ASP A 480 2.50 -14.37 -30.36
CA ASP A 480 3.12 -13.04 -30.59
C ASP A 480 3.18 -12.72 -32.09
N GLU A 481 3.55 -13.69 -32.92
CA GLU A 481 3.66 -13.55 -34.37
C GLU A 481 2.29 -13.45 -35.08
N SER A 482 1.20 -13.86 -34.43
CA SER A 482 -0.17 -13.71 -34.98
C SER A 482 -0.63 -12.26 -35.10
N GLY A 483 0.05 -11.33 -34.41
CA GLY A 483 -0.36 -9.92 -34.32
C GLY A 483 -1.50 -9.66 -33.34
N HIS A 484 -2.03 -10.67 -32.64
CA HIS A 484 -3.05 -10.51 -31.60
C HIS A 484 -2.45 -9.97 -30.28
N LYS A 485 -2.03 -8.71 -30.28
CA LYS A 485 -1.31 -8.08 -29.16
C LYS A 485 -2.10 -8.00 -27.85
N GLU A 486 -3.42 -8.00 -27.93
CA GLU A 486 -4.33 -7.94 -26.77
C GLU A 486 -4.55 -9.29 -26.10
N ALA A 487 -4.18 -10.41 -26.75
CA ALA A 487 -4.33 -11.73 -26.15
C ALA A 487 -3.48 -11.82 -24.88
N LEU A 488 -4.10 -12.23 -23.78
CA LEU A 488 -3.40 -12.52 -22.53
C LEU A 488 -2.71 -13.88 -22.63
N ILE A 489 -1.45 -13.96 -22.21
CA ILE A 489 -0.76 -15.23 -21.98
C ILE A 489 -0.36 -15.32 -20.51
N VAL A 490 -0.78 -16.39 -19.85
CA VAL A 490 -0.35 -16.74 -18.49
C VAL A 490 0.48 -18.01 -18.53
N ASP A 491 1.77 -17.91 -18.22
CA ASP A 491 2.68 -19.06 -18.16
C ASP A 491 2.80 -19.61 -16.74
N LEU A 492 2.48 -20.89 -16.55
CA LEU A 492 2.63 -21.58 -15.27
C LEU A 492 4.03 -22.18 -15.06
N SER A 493 4.81 -22.27 -16.13
CA SER A 493 6.18 -22.78 -16.11
C SER A 493 7.15 -21.77 -15.47
N ALA A 494 8.43 -22.11 -15.45
CA ALA A 494 9.48 -21.19 -14.99
C ALA A 494 10.12 -20.36 -16.12
N ASP A 495 9.70 -20.53 -17.37
CA ASP A 495 10.41 -20.03 -18.57
C ASP A 495 10.56 -18.50 -18.56
N TYR A 496 9.52 -17.78 -18.10
CA TYR A 496 9.49 -16.31 -18.13
C TYR A 496 9.54 -15.64 -16.75
N ARG A 497 9.72 -16.39 -15.65
CA ARG A 497 9.73 -15.83 -14.29
C ARG A 497 10.89 -14.88 -14.00
N PHE A 498 11.90 -14.89 -14.86
CA PHE A 498 13.10 -14.04 -14.78
C PHE A 498 13.18 -13.04 -15.93
N ASP A 499 12.17 -13.00 -16.82
CA ASP A 499 12.12 -12.09 -17.95
C ASP A 499 11.47 -10.77 -17.53
N SER A 500 12.19 -9.66 -17.68
CA SER A 500 11.69 -8.32 -17.33
C SER A 500 10.56 -7.82 -18.23
N ASN A 501 10.35 -8.45 -19.39
CA ASN A 501 9.24 -8.12 -20.30
C ASN A 501 7.93 -8.81 -19.87
N TRP A 502 7.99 -9.75 -18.92
CA TRP A 502 6.84 -10.44 -18.36
C TRP A 502 6.53 -9.89 -16.98
N THR A 503 5.24 -9.77 -16.67
CA THR A 503 4.82 -9.37 -15.33
C THR A 503 4.77 -10.58 -14.41
N TYR A 504 5.46 -10.51 -13.27
CA TYR A 504 5.42 -11.57 -12.27
C TYR A 504 4.09 -11.53 -11.52
N GLY A 505 3.30 -12.61 -11.62
CA GLY A 505 1.91 -12.64 -11.19
C GLY A 505 1.72 -12.97 -9.70
N LEU A 506 2.27 -12.16 -8.80
CA LEU A 506 2.08 -12.28 -7.33
C LEU A 506 1.37 -11.03 -6.78
N PRO A 507 0.03 -10.93 -6.85
CA PRO A 507 -0.73 -9.71 -6.53
C PRO A 507 -0.48 -9.13 -5.14
N GLU A 508 -0.11 -9.94 -4.15
CA GLU A 508 0.16 -9.46 -2.80
C GLU A 508 1.45 -8.63 -2.71
N LEU A 509 2.43 -8.90 -3.58
CA LEU A 509 3.76 -8.25 -3.56
C LEU A 509 4.02 -7.36 -4.78
N VAL A 510 3.48 -7.72 -5.94
CA VAL A 510 3.59 -6.94 -7.18
C VAL A 510 2.38 -6.02 -7.27
N GLN A 511 2.63 -4.74 -7.59
CA GLN A 511 1.59 -3.73 -7.74
C GLN A 511 0.46 -4.24 -8.65
N ARG A 512 -0.76 -4.33 -8.11
CA ARG A 512 -1.91 -4.93 -8.82
C ARG A 512 -2.21 -4.26 -10.16
N GLY A 513 -2.01 -2.94 -10.26
CA GLY A 513 -2.16 -2.20 -11.53
C GLY A 513 -1.22 -2.71 -12.64
N LYS A 514 0.01 -3.14 -12.31
CA LYS A 514 0.92 -3.74 -13.29
C LYS A 514 0.36 -5.05 -13.83
N ILE A 515 -0.16 -5.90 -12.96
CA ILE A 515 -0.79 -7.18 -13.34
C ILE A 515 -2.05 -6.92 -14.17
N ALA A 516 -2.90 -5.97 -13.75
CA ALA A 516 -4.13 -5.62 -14.45
C ALA A 516 -3.88 -5.08 -15.87
N SER A 517 -2.75 -4.40 -16.10
CA SER A 517 -2.36 -3.91 -17.43
C SER A 517 -1.53 -4.90 -18.27
N ALA A 518 -1.24 -6.09 -17.75
CA ALA A 518 -0.29 -7.01 -18.38
C ALA A 518 -0.96 -7.99 -19.35
N ASN A 519 -0.39 -8.12 -20.55
CA ASN A 519 -0.79 -9.16 -21.51
C ASN A 519 0.11 -10.41 -21.43
N ARG A 520 1.22 -10.34 -20.70
CA ARG A 520 2.19 -11.43 -20.55
C ARG A 520 2.50 -11.58 -19.06
N ILE A 521 2.00 -12.65 -18.45
CA ILE A 521 2.12 -12.92 -17.01
C ILE A 521 2.85 -14.23 -16.78
N SER A 522 3.92 -14.19 -16.00
CA SER A 522 4.59 -15.39 -15.50
C SER A 522 4.06 -15.71 -14.11
N ASN A 523 3.41 -16.86 -13.94
CA ASN A 523 2.85 -17.26 -12.68
C ASN A 523 3.98 -17.76 -11.74
N PRO A 524 3.95 -17.34 -10.45
CA PRO A 524 4.90 -17.79 -9.45
C PRO A 524 4.95 -19.32 -9.29
N GLY A 525 6.10 -19.83 -8.90
CA GLY A 525 6.26 -21.21 -8.44
C GLY A 525 5.68 -21.43 -7.06
N CYS A 526 5.10 -22.60 -6.80
CA CYS A 526 4.40 -22.87 -5.53
C CYS A 526 5.25 -22.63 -4.27
N TYR A 527 6.47 -23.16 -4.21
CA TYR A 527 7.38 -22.87 -3.10
C TYR A 527 7.78 -21.40 -3.02
N ALA A 528 7.98 -20.76 -4.17
CA ALA A 528 8.37 -19.36 -4.24
C ALA A 528 7.24 -18.46 -3.74
N THR A 529 5.97 -18.74 -4.05
CA THR A 529 4.80 -18.01 -3.53
C THR A 529 4.81 -17.99 -2.01
N ALA A 530 4.86 -19.17 -1.38
CA ALA A 530 4.81 -19.27 0.08
C ALA A 530 6.05 -18.64 0.75
N ALA A 531 7.25 -18.83 0.18
CA ALA A 531 8.46 -18.26 0.75
C ALA A 531 8.50 -16.73 0.62
N GLN A 532 8.12 -16.18 -0.54
CA GLN A 532 8.09 -14.73 -0.74
C GLN A 532 7.12 -14.05 0.23
N LEU A 533 5.90 -14.59 0.38
CA LEU A 533 4.94 -14.07 1.36
C LEU A 533 5.41 -14.27 2.81
N GLY A 534 6.18 -15.32 3.06
CA GLY A 534 6.80 -15.56 4.35
C GLY A 534 7.95 -14.60 4.68
N ILE A 535 8.67 -14.07 3.70
CA ILE A 535 9.88 -13.26 3.93
C ILE A 535 9.62 -11.77 3.79
N ALA A 536 8.76 -11.36 2.84
CA ALA A 536 8.57 -9.97 2.46
C ALA A 536 8.33 -8.98 3.62
N PRO A 537 7.51 -9.30 4.65
CA PRO A 537 7.28 -8.37 5.76
C PRO A 537 8.53 -8.07 6.59
N LEU A 538 9.54 -8.96 6.59
CA LEU A 538 10.74 -8.84 7.41
C LEU A 538 11.96 -8.33 6.65
N ILE A 539 11.90 -8.15 5.33
CA ILE A 539 13.04 -7.67 4.51
C ILE A 539 13.72 -6.43 5.13
N PRO A 540 13.00 -5.38 5.58
CA PRO A 540 13.64 -4.20 6.17
C PRO A 540 14.40 -4.47 7.48
N HIS A 541 14.13 -5.61 8.13
CA HIS A 541 14.67 -5.99 9.44
C HIS A 541 15.68 -7.14 9.37
N LEU A 542 15.97 -7.66 8.18
CA LEU A 542 16.93 -8.76 8.02
C LEU A 542 18.35 -8.30 8.33
N ALA A 543 19.12 -9.20 8.94
CA ALA A 543 20.55 -8.99 9.12
C ALA A 543 21.22 -8.83 7.73
N PRO A 544 22.22 -7.93 7.59
CA PRO A 544 22.95 -7.80 6.35
C PRO A 544 23.76 -9.07 6.05
N GLN A 545 24.16 -9.21 4.80
CA GLN A 545 25.05 -10.28 4.36
C GLN A 545 26.30 -10.39 5.25
N PRO A 546 26.81 -11.62 5.53
CA PRO A 546 26.48 -12.89 4.88
C PRO A 546 25.28 -13.64 5.49
N ALA A 547 24.53 -13.03 6.43
CA ALA A 547 23.36 -13.66 7.00
C ALA A 547 22.19 -13.57 6.01
N GLN A 548 21.56 -14.71 5.70
CA GLN A 548 20.43 -14.78 4.78
C GLN A 548 19.28 -15.63 5.34
N PRO A 549 18.03 -15.38 4.94
CA PRO A 549 16.92 -16.27 5.25
C PRO A 549 17.21 -17.70 4.77
N THR A 550 16.87 -18.67 5.61
CA THR A 550 16.93 -20.10 5.26
C THR A 550 15.52 -20.67 5.27
N VAL A 551 15.10 -21.20 4.13
CA VAL A 551 13.77 -21.76 3.90
C VAL A 551 13.90 -23.27 3.81
N PHE A 552 13.26 -23.99 4.74
CA PHE A 552 13.05 -25.43 4.64
C PHE A 552 11.60 -25.68 4.24
N GLY A 553 11.39 -26.29 3.07
CA GLY A 553 10.05 -26.51 2.52
C GLY A 553 9.76 -27.98 2.33
N VAL A 554 8.54 -28.41 2.68
CA VAL A 554 8.05 -29.77 2.40
C VAL A 554 6.74 -29.70 1.63
N SER A 555 6.70 -30.27 0.43
CA SER A 555 5.49 -30.38 -0.39
C SER A 555 4.88 -31.77 -0.36
N GLY A 556 3.62 -31.85 -0.75
CA GLY A 556 3.02 -33.09 -1.21
C GLY A 556 3.59 -33.53 -2.55
N TYR A 557 3.37 -34.80 -2.89
CA TYR A 557 3.96 -35.42 -4.07
C TYR A 557 3.35 -34.97 -5.40
N SER A 558 2.18 -34.33 -5.39
CA SER A 558 1.59 -33.70 -6.60
C SER A 558 2.51 -32.64 -7.22
N GLY A 559 3.40 -32.02 -6.43
CA GLY A 559 4.39 -31.05 -6.91
C GLY A 559 5.43 -31.64 -7.86
N ALA A 560 5.66 -32.95 -7.84
CA ALA A 560 6.55 -33.64 -8.79
C ALA A 560 5.86 -33.95 -10.14
N GLY A 561 4.59 -33.58 -10.29
CA GLY A 561 3.80 -33.80 -11.51
C GLY A 561 3.33 -35.25 -11.67
N THR A 562 2.84 -35.56 -12.88
CA THR A 562 2.21 -36.86 -13.20
C THR A 562 3.19 -37.88 -13.80
N LYS A 563 4.40 -37.46 -14.20
CA LYS A 563 5.41 -38.36 -14.76
C LYS A 563 6.03 -39.19 -13.63
N PRO A 564 6.02 -40.54 -13.68
CA PRO A 564 6.55 -41.37 -12.61
C PRO A 564 8.00 -41.04 -12.26
N SER A 565 8.29 -40.97 -10.95
CA SER A 565 9.59 -40.68 -10.36
C SER A 565 9.61 -41.15 -8.89
N PRO A 566 10.80 -41.28 -8.27
CA PRO A 566 10.88 -41.55 -6.84
C PRO A 566 10.18 -40.51 -5.95
N LYS A 567 9.96 -39.29 -6.47
CA LYS A 567 9.37 -38.14 -5.77
C LYS A 567 7.84 -38.11 -5.85
N ASN A 568 7.21 -38.94 -6.67
CA ASN A 568 5.76 -39.14 -6.71
C ASN A 568 5.34 -40.62 -6.62
N ASP A 569 6.26 -41.47 -6.18
CA ASP A 569 5.97 -42.85 -5.80
C ASP A 569 5.57 -42.88 -4.32
N VAL A 570 4.28 -43.13 -4.07
CA VAL A 570 3.70 -43.20 -2.72
C VAL A 570 4.35 -44.31 -1.89
N GLN A 571 4.76 -45.43 -2.49
CA GLN A 571 5.43 -46.51 -1.75
C GLN A 571 6.79 -46.05 -1.25
N ASN A 572 7.56 -45.38 -2.12
CA ASN A 572 8.87 -44.83 -1.76
C ASN A 572 8.78 -43.68 -0.74
N LEU A 573 7.69 -42.91 -0.76
CA LEU A 573 7.45 -41.79 0.16
C LEU A 573 6.88 -42.23 1.52
N THR A 574 6.29 -43.42 1.60
CA THR A 574 5.71 -43.92 2.86
C THR A 574 6.79 -44.07 3.92
N ASN A 575 6.60 -43.44 5.08
CA ASN A 575 7.59 -43.34 6.16
C ASN A 575 8.93 -42.69 5.75
N ASN A 576 8.90 -41.82 4.73
CA ASN A 576 10.09 -41.20 4.16
C ASN A 576 9.91 -39.69 3.91
N LEU A 577 11.03 -38.98 3.76
CA LEU A 577 11.09 -37.56 3.41
C LEU A 577 12.29 -37.36 2.48
N ILE A 578 12.03 -36.94 1.23
CA ILE A 578 13.04 -36.96 0.17
C ILE A 578 13.36 -35.53 -0.28
N PRO A 579 14.62 -35.11 -0.36
CA PRO A 579 14.97 -33.79 -0.90
C PRO A 579 14.68 -33.73 -2.42
N TYR A 580 14.15 -32.60 -2.89
CA TYR A 580 14.11 -32.30 -4.33
C TYR A 580 15.52 -31.99 -4.83
N SER A 581 16.20 -31.09 -4.13
CA SER A 581 17.61 -30.75 -4.23
C SER A 581 18.06 -30.15 -2.89
N LEU A 582 19.36 -30.13 -2.64
CA LEU A 582 19.93 -29.56 -1.40
C LEU A 582 20.39 -28.11 -1.57
N THR A 583 20.72 -27.71 -2.79
CA THR A 583 21.09 -26.34 -3.21
C THR A 583 20.61 -26.11 -4.64
N ASP A 584 20.71 -24.87 -5.13
CA ASP A 584 20.53 -24.50 -6.54
C ASP A 584 19.15 -24.87 -7.12
N HIS A 585 18.13 -24.98 -6.25
CA HIS A 585 16.77 -25.18 -6.70
C HIS A 585 16.30 -23.93 -7.44
N ILE A 586 15.53 -24.07 -8.53
CA ILE A 586 15.07 -22.91 -9.31
C ILE A 586 14.31 -21.88 -8.47
N HIS A 587 13.52 -22.33 -7.50
CA HIS A 587 12.81 -21.45 -6.58
C HIS A 587 13.73 -20.66 -5.64
N GLU A 588 14.94 -21.14 -5.33
CA GLU A 588 15.93 -20.36 -4.57
C GLU A 588 16.29 -19.08 -5.31
N ARG A 589 16.58 -19.21 -6.61
CA ARG A 589 16.86 -18.09 -7.51
C ARG A 589 15.62 -17.22 -7.71
N GLU A 590 14.45 -17.82 -7.85
CA GLU A 590 13.17 -17.12 -8.03
C GLU A 590 12.87 -16.21 -6.83
N ILE A 591 12.92 -16.76 -5.61
CA ILE A 591 12.69 -16.01 -4.37
C ILE A 591 13.72 -14.88 -4.25
N SER A 592 15.01 -15.20 -4.46
CA SER A 592 16.08 -14.21 -4.33
C SER A 592 15.93 -13.06 -5.32
N SER A 593 15.63 -13.36 -6.59
CA SER A 593 15.47 -12.36 -7.64
C SER A 593 14.26 -11.46 -7.41
N GLN A 594 13.13 -12.02 -6.99
CA GLN A 594 11.88 -11.27 -6.84
C GLN A 594 11.85 -10.43 -5.57
N LEU A 595 12.53 -10.86 -4.50
CA LEU A 595 12.65 -10.09 -3.27
C LEU A 595 13.85 -9.11 -3.25
N GLY A 596 14.81 -9.29 -4.17
CA GLY A 596 16.09 -8.56 -4.12
C GLY A 596 16.95 -8.92 -2.91
N GLN A 597 16.78 -10.12 -2.37
CA GLN A 597 17.42 -10.60 -1.14
C GLN A 597 17.77 -12.08 -1.28
N ASP A 598 19.06 -12.42 -1.17
CA ASP A 598 19.48 -13.83 -1.27
C ASP A 598 18.84 -14.68 -0.17
N VAL A 599 18.47 -15.91 -0.52
CA VAL A 599 17.95 -16.92 0.41
C VAL A 599 18.62 -18.27 0.19
N ALA A 600 18.69 -19.10 1.23
CA ALA A 600 19.01 -20.52 1.10
C ALA A 600 17.71 -21.32 1.12
N PHE A 601 17.51 -22.24 0.17
CA PHE A 601 16.26 -23.01 0.07
C PHE A 601 16.50 -24.52 -0.06
N ILE A 602 15.83 -25.28 0.80
CA ILE A 602 16.00 -26.73 0.93
C ILE A 602 14.63 -27.43 0.78
N PRO A 603 14.17 -27.70 -0.46
CA PRO A 603 12.89 -28.35 -0.73
C PRO A 603 12.92 -29.87 -0.51
N HIS A 604 11.84 -30.40 0.07
CA HIS A 604 11.61 -31.82 0.31
C HIS A 604 10.19 -32.23 -0.11
N VAL A 605 9.97 -33.52 -0.33
CA VAL A 605 8.66 -34.10 -0.63
C VAL A 605 8.31 -35.17 0.39
N ALA A 606 7.05 -35.19 0.79
CA ALA A 606 6.47 -36.18 1.68
C ALA A 606 5.27 -36.89 1.04
N VAL A 607 4.71 -37.86 1.76
CA VAL A 607 3.71 -38.82 1.24
C VAL A 607 2.32 -38.23 1.00
N TRP A 608 1.99 -37.05 1.52
CA TRP A 608 0.65 -36.46 1.28
C TRP A 608 0.53 -35.95 -0.16
N PHE A 609 -0.69 -35.93 -0.69
CA PHE A 609 -0.92 -35.56 -2.09
C PHE A 609 -0.60 -34.09 -2.39
N GLN A 610 -1.20 -33.15 -1.65
CA GLN A 610 -1.09 -31.72 -1.89
C GLN A 610 -0.93 -30.92 -0.59
N GLY A 611 -0.34 -29.74 -0.71
CA GLY A 611 0.01 -28.83 0.37
C GLY A 611 1.52 -28.69 0.56
N ILE A 612 1.96 -27.48 0.88
CA ILE A 612 3.33 -27.10 1.23
C ILE A 612 3.35 -26.60 2.68
N HIS A 613 4.39 -26.94 3.41
CA HIS A 613 4.78 -26.28 4.65
C HIS A 613 6.20 -25.76 4.52
N HIS A 614 6.38 -24.47 4.74
CA HIS A 614 7.68 -23.85 4.92
C HIS A 614 7.92 -23.56 6.39
N THR A 615 9.13 -23.84 6.84
CA THR A 615 9.72 -23.27 8.06
C THR A 615 10.85 -22.36 7.63
N ILE A 616 10.71 -21.07 7.93
CA ILE A 616 11.60 -20.03 7.44
C ILE A 616 12.35 -19.44 8.64
N SER A 617 13.66 -19.61 8.68
CA SER A 617 14.54 -19.01 9.68
C SER A 617 15.12 -17.70 9.14
N LEU A 618 14.79 -16.59 9.79
CA LEU A 618 15.14 -15.24 9.37
C LEU A 618 16.10 -14.60 10.38
N PRO A 619 17.37 -14.39 10.03
CA PRO A 619 18.30 -13.64 10.87
C PRO A 619 17.91 -12.15 10.87
N LEU A 620 17.83 -11.54 12.05
CA LEU A 620 17.37 -10.15 12.23
C LEU A 620 18.55 -9.23 12.54
N ALA A 621 18.55 -8.03 11.97
CA ALA A 621 19.55 -6.99 12.23
C ALA A 621 19.44 -6.45 13.68
N GLU A 622 18.20 -6.29 14.15
CA GLU A 622 17.87 -5.77 15.47
C GLU A 622 17.17 -6.82 16.33
N LYS A 623 17.12 -6.57 17.65
CA LYS A 623 16.39 -7.45 18.57
C LYS A 623 14.90 -7.17 18.44
N MET A 624 14.13 -8.21 18.17
CA MET A 624 12.67 -8.14 18.12
C MET A 624 12.03 -9.13 19.08
N VAL A 625 10.73 -8.99 19.32
CA VAL A 625 9.91 -9.98 20.02
C VAL A 625 8.84 -10.54 19.10
N SER A 626 8.35 -11.74 19.41
CA SER A 626 7.34 -12.48 18.60
C SER A 626 6.11 -11.63 18.25
N ARG A 627 5.60 -10.86 19.22
CA ARG A 627 4.45 -9.97 19.01
C ARG A 627 4.70 -8.96 17.89
N ASP A 628 5.85 -8.31 17.90
CA ASP A 628 6.17 -7.25 16.95
C ASP A 628 6.39 -7.85 15.54
N VAL A 629 7.04 -9.03 15.47
CA VAL A 629 7.14 -9.79 14.21
C VAL A 629 5.75 -10.12 13.68
N ARG A 630 4.85 -10.68 14.49
CA ARG A 630 3.48 -11.00 14.06
C ARG A 630 2.74 -9.76 13.56
N GLN A 631 2.87 -8.62 14.24
CA GLN A 631 2.23 -7.37 13.85
C GLN A 631 2.65 -6.94 12.44
N LEU A 632 3.93 -7.05 12.08
CA LEU A 632 4.40 -6.73 10.72
C LEU A 632 3.69 -7.53 9.63
N TYR A 633 3.36 -8.80 9.89
CA TYR A 633 2.62 -9.63 8.93
C TYR A 633 1.14 -9.24 8.87
N GLN A 634 0.51 -9.00 10.02
CA GLN A 634 -0.87 -8.53 10.08
C GLN A 634 -1.03 -7.19 9.35
N ASP A 635 -0.05 -6.32 9.52
CA ASP A 635 0.00 -5.02 8.87
C ASP A 635 0.21 -5.18 7.36
N ARG A 636 1.21 -5.97 6.95
CA ARG A 636 1.57 -6.15 5.53
C ARG A 636 0.45 -6.78 4.70
N TYR A 637 -0.33 -7.68 5.28
CA TYR A 637 -1.38 -8.44 4.60
C TYR A 637 -2.80 -8.04 5.01
N HIS A 638 -2.96 -6.89 5.65
CA HIS A 638 -4.27 -6.36 5.98
C HIS A 638 -5.17 -6.28 4.73
N GLY A 639 -6.40 -6.76 4.84
CA GLY A 639 -7.39 -6.73 3.76
C GLY A 639 -7.26 -7.86 2.72
N GLU A 640 -6.15 -8.59 2.67
CA GLU A 640 -5.98 -9.72 1.75
C GLU A 640 -6.98 -10.85 2.07
N LYS A 641 -7.78 -11.26 1.07
CA LYS A 641 -8.78 -12.33 1.27
C LYS A 641 -8.19 -13.73 1.20
N LEU A 642 -7.04 -13.88 0.54
CA LEU A 642 -6.36 -15.16 0.35
C LEU A 642 -5.13 -15.31 1.26
N VAL A 643 -4.90 -14.40 2.21
CA VAL A 643 -3.79 -14.49 3.18
C VAL A 643 -4.35 -14.41 4.59
N ALA A 644 -4.10 -15.44 5.39
CA ALA A 644 -4.51 -15.50 6.78
C ALA A 644 -3.29 -15.55 7.72
N VAL A 645 -3.18 -14.54 8.58
CA VAL A 645 -2.13 -14.47 9.61
C VAL A 645 -2.66 -15.08 10.92
N ARG A 646 -2.07 -16.21 11.34
CA ARG A 646 -2.46 -17.01 12.51
C ARG A 646 -1.44 -16.85 13.64
N GLY A 647 -1.87 -17.01 14.89
CA GLY A 647 -0.93 -17.05 16.02
C GLY A 647 -0.10 -18.34 16.02
N GLU A 648 -0.82 -19.47 16.01
CA GLU A 648 -0.24 -20.81 15.99
C GLU A 648 0.41 -21.16 14.64
N SER A 649 1.28 -22.17 14.64
CA SER A 649 1.85 -22.70 13.41
C SER A 649 0.76 -23.33 12.52
N PRO A 650 0.64 -22.91 11.25
CA PRO A 650 -0.31 -23.53 10.34
C PRO A 650 0.12 -24.95 9.95
N LEU A 651 -0.85 -25.77 9.55
CA LEU A 651 -0.68 -27.19 9.24
C LEU A 651 -1.06 -27.49 7.80
N VAL A 652 -0.31 -28.37 7.14
CA VAL A 652 -0.60 -28.81 5.76
C VAL A 652 -2.04 -29.33 5.62
N LYS A 653 -2.49 -30.13 6.59
CA LYS A 653 -3.84 -30.71 6.61
C LYS A 653 -4.95 -29.65 6.52
N ASN A 654 -4.71 -28.45 7.04
CA ASN A 654 -5.72 -27.40 7.10
C ASN A 654 -5.78 -26.57 5.81
N ILE A 655 -4.67 -26.48 5.08
CA ILE A 655 -4.58 -25.69 3.84
C ILE A 655 -4.76 -26.53 2.57
N ALA A 656 -4.53 -27.84 2.65
CA ALA A 656 -4.71 -28.73 1.51
C ALA A 656 -6.16 -28.66 1.00
N GLY A 657 -6.33 -28.37 -0.29
CA GLY A 657 -7.63 -28.13 -0.93
C GLY A 657 -8.18 -26.71 -0.76
N LYS A 658 -7.44 -25.78 -0.15
CA LYS A 658 -7.84 -24.39 0.02
C LYS A 658 -7.08 -23.43 -0.90
N HIS A 659 -7.71 -22.29 -1.16
CA HIS A 659 -7.26 -21.29 -2.13
C HIS A 659 -6.33 -20.22 -1.56
N GLY A 660 -6.09 -20.22 -0.25
CA GLY A 660 -5.32 -19.20 0.45
C GLY A 660 -3.92 -19.63 0.90
N VAL A 661 -3.32 -18.75 1.68
CA VAL A 661 -2.03 -18.87 2.36
C VAL A 661 -2.27 -18.70 3.86
N GLU A 662 -1.74 -19.59 4.68
CA GLU A 662 -1.69 -19.38 6.13
C GLU A 662 -0.25 -19.12 6.58
N ILE A 663 -0.06 -18.05 7.34
CA ILE A 663 1.24 -17.67 7.92
C ILE A 663 1.08 -17.63 9.43
N GLY A 664 1.96 -18.30 10.18
CA GLY A 664 1.89 -18.31 11.64
C GLY A 664 3.10 -18.93 12.31
N GLY A 665 2.98 -19.26 13.60
CA GLY A 665 4.08 -19.85 14.36
C GLY A 665 5.25 -18.89 14.56
N PHE A 666 4.93 -17.62 14.87
CA PHE A 666 5.91 -16.54 15.03
C PHE A 666 6.79 -16.75 16.27
N ALA A 667 7.92 -17.44 16.13
CA ALA A 667 8.87 -17.65 17.20
C ALA A 667 10.07 -16.72 17.04
N VAL A 668 10.56 -16.15 18.14
CA VAL A 668 11.81 -15.37 18.16
C VAL A 668 12.75 -15.99 19.20
N HIS A 669 14.00 -16.24 18.80
CA HIS A 669 15.02 -16.75 19.70
C HIS A 669 15.21 -15.82 20.91
N SER A 670 15.56 -16.35 22.08
CA SER A 670 15.73 -15.58 23.32
C SER A 670 16.69 -14.37 23.20
N GLY A 671 17.68 -14.47 22.31
CA GLY A 671 18.59 -13.38 21.97
C GLY A 671 17.99 -12.26 21.09
N GLY A 672 16.77 -12.40 20.59
CA GLY A 672 16.04 -11.42 19.77
C GLY A 672 16.47 -11.32 18.31
N LYS A 673 17.56 -11.99 17.90
CA LYS A 673 18.21 -11.80 16.58
C LYS A 673 17.85 -12.85 15.51
N ARG A 674 16.86 -13.69 15.75
CA ARG A 674 16.40 -14.69 14.79
C ARG A 674 14.92 -14.96 14.98
N ALA A 675 14.13 -14.71 13.93
CA ALA A 675 12.74 -15.11 13.85
C ALA A 675 12.61 -16.43 13.10
N VAL A 676 11.59 -17.21 13.44
CA VAL A 676 11.13 -18.36 12.67
C VAL A 676 9.65 -18.18 12.42
N VAL A 677 9.23 -18.35 11.17
CA VAL A 677 7.82 -18.33 10.77
C VAL A 677 7.50 -19.55 9.92
N ASN A 678 6.26 -20.00 10.01
CA ASN A 678 5.76 -21.10 9.18
C ASN A 678 4.71 -20.58 8.19
N VAL A 679 4.79 -21.05 6.95
CA VAL A 679 3.85 -20.69 5.88
C VAL A 679 3.33 -21.96 5.24
N THR A 680 2.01 -22.08 5.08
CA THR A 680 1.41 -23.17 4.34
C THR A 680 0.54 -22.66 3.19
N ILE A 681 0.59 -23.39 2.07
CA ILE A 681 -0.28 -23.18 0.90
C ILE A 681 -0.68 -24.53 0.33
N ASP A 682 -1.74 -24.59 -0.46
CA ASP A 682 -1.92 -25.68 -1.40
C ASP A 682 -1.08 -25.43 -2.67
N ASN A 683 -0.22 -26.39 -3.03
CA ASN A 683 0.71 -26.24 -4.15
C ASN A 683 0.05 -26.28 -5.54
N LEU A 684 -1.13 -26.88 -5.67
CA LEU A 684 -1.88 -26.94 -6.92
C LEU A 684 -2.84 -25.74 -7.05
N LEU A 685 -3.32 -25.21 -5.92
CA LEU A 685 -4.24 -24.07 -5.89
C LEU A 685 -3.50 -22.74 -5.76
N LYS A 686 -3.32 -22.19 -4.56
CA LYS A 686 -2.65 -20.90 -4.37
C LYS A 686 -1.20 -20.92 -4.86
N GLY A 687 -0.57 -22.09 -4.90
CA GLY A 687 0.75 -22.28 -5.51
C GLY A 687 0.76 -22.33 -7.04
N ALA A 688 -0.39 -22.43 -7.70
CA ALA A 688 -0.49 -22.49 -9.16
C ALA A 688 -1.86 -22.03 -9.72
N ALA A 689 -2.90 -22.87 -9.68
CA ALA A 689 -4.15 -22.65 -10.42
C ALA A 689 -4.98 -21.45 -9.90
N THR A 690 -5.07 -21.27 -8.58
CA THR A 690 -5.76 -20.11 -8.00
C THR A 690 -4.99 -18.82 -8.25
N GLN A 691 -3.66 -18.89 -8.17
CA GLN A 691 -2.81 -17.77 -8.51
C GLN A 691 -3.01 -17.35 -9.98
N CYS A 692 -3.05 -18.33 -10.88
CA CYS A 692 -3.34 -18.12 -12.30
C CYS A 692 -4.70 -17.45 -12.48
N LEU A 693 -5.75 -17.96 -11.84
CA LEU A 693 -7.09 -17.40 -11.95
C LEU A 693 -7.16 -15.96 -11.43
N GLN A 694 -6.51 -15.67 -10.29
CA GLN A 694 -6.44 -14.32 -9.73
C GLN A 694 -5.72 -13.35 -10.68
N ASN A 695 -4.63 -13.80 -11.31
CA ASN A 695 -3.92 -13.01 -12.32
C ASN A 695 -4.77 -12.78 -13.58
N MET A 696 -5.50 -13.80 -14.05
CA MET A 696 -6.43 -13.69 -15.18
C MET A 696 -7.56 -12.70 -14.88
N ASN A 697 -8.15 -12.76 -13.67
CA ASN A 697 -9.19 -11.83 -13.25
C ASN A 697 -8.69 -10.39 -13.33
N LEU A 698 -7.50 -10.13 -12.75
CA LEU A 698 -6.89 -8.81 -12.76
C LEU A 698 -6.67 -8.31 -14.19
N ALA A 699 -5.98 -9.09 -15.02
CA ALA A 699 -5.57 -8.70 -16.37
C ALA A 699 -6.72 -8.59 -17.37
N LEU A 700 -7.82 -9.32 -17.17
CA LEU A 700 -8.98 -9.29 -18.06
C LEU A 700 -10.11 -8.38 -17.56
N GLY A 701 -9.92 -7.67 -16.43
CA GLY A 701 -10.87 -6.68 -15.92
C GLY A 701 -12.07 -7.27 -15.16
N TYR A 702 -11.91 -8.41 -14.51
CA TYR A 702 -12.90 -9.01 -13.60
C TYR A 702 -12.58 -8.72 -12.14
N ALA A 703 -13.53 -8.93 -11.23
CA ALA A 703 -13.26 -8.80 -9.81
C ALA A 703 -12.16 -9.79 -9.38
N GLU A 704 -11.19 -9.33 -8.58
CA GLU A 704 -9.95 -10.07 -8.29
C GLU A 704 -10.19 -11.51 -7.80
N TYR A 705 -11.24 -11.72 -7.00
CA TYR A 705 -11.57 -13.01 -6.38
C TYR A 705 -12.73 -13.75 -7.06
N GLU A 706 -13.18 -13.29 -8.23
CA GLU A 706 -14.28 -13.93 -8.96
C GLU A 706 -13.93 -15.38 -9.33
N GLY A 707 -14.88 -16.30 -9.12
CA GLY A 707 -14.68 -17.75 -9.28
C GLY A 707 -13.69 -18.41 -8.32
N ILE A 708 -13.14 -17.68 -7.34
CA ILE A 708 -12.25 -18.22 -6.30
C ILE A 708 -13.04 -18.40 -4.99
N PRO A 709 -13.14 -19.63 -4.45
CA PRO A 709 -13.70 -19.85 -3.11
C PRO A 709 -12.85 -19.19 -2.02
N LEU A 710 -13.50 -18.44 -1.12
CA LEU A 710 -12.83 -17.68 -0.04
C LEU A 710 -12.88 -18.36 1.35
N GLU A 711 -13.47 -19.55 1.46
CA GLU A 711 -13.69 -20.28 2.73
C GLU A 711 -12.56 -21.25 3.13
#